data_AF-A0A800G942-F1
#
_entry.id   AF-A0A800G942-F1
#
_cell.length_a   1.000
_cell.length_b   1.000
_cell.length_c   1.000
_cell.angle_alpha   90.00
_cell.angle_beta   90.00
_cell.angle_gamma   90.00
#
_symmetry.space_group_name_H-M   'P 1'
#
loop_
_entity.id
_entity.type
_entity.pdbx_description
1 polymer ?
#
loop_
_entity_poly.entity_id
_entity_poly.type
_entity_poly.pdbx_seq_one_letter_code
_entity_poly.pdbx_strand_id
1 'polypeptide(L)'
;MSLSERNIIRDAKQSISTVAKQGIKRIVMDPTRSQSPTFGGLSFGSVGQYEKLRGTAYGEIDPSDPRNALITDLEFASVNANGMVEYSTDIFILKPINLENGNHRLMYDFNNRGQMRVGLLNDAILTNDPITAKDAGNGFVMEQGYSIVSNGWDFCASEFDEMKISLPVATRNGETITGPAYDYIVFDNDSTIASQLVYSAATLEKPQAKLTVRVLLADEPIAVPDYAWGYTSDEGLAICLLPEGTPFQQSYIYEFTYTAKKPVVAGIGLAATRDFVSFLRHGSAEEGNPVAGFVDYTFSYSCSQPSRLLNDFQRLGFNGDINDWRVLDGILSQTGGGSGAQINFRFARTDTTERNRQNHLYPEGVFPFAHQVLTDHLSGKTSGRDELCLANDTCPKRFDVNTANEYWVKACSLLHTDTHGNDLPDPEFARFYMLSGLSHRLGNITKRGEGQQFTNAVNPNASHRALLVALDAWVSDGSLPPESRVPRQAENAVFAVPQPGSQTGIVPQDELGWPNIPGVTYNGVITTRYLLDFGPDFEDGVVSKCPPSVVGRPVYPNFVSKVDADGNELAGVRLPEVAAPVATTTGWALRRAGFGENDGDEADGQHIPFKTTKEERIAAGDPRLSLEERYINHSGYVEHVTKAAQQLESERFLLPADVQKYIQEAQASNVLLP
;
A
#
# COMPACT_ATOMS: atom_id res chain seq x y z
N MET A 1 34.53 -23.01 -0.10
CA MET A 1 35.26 -22.94 -1.38
C MET A 1 35.69 -21.51 -1.61
N SER A 2 36.96 -21.31 -1.96
CA SER A 2 37.58 -19.98 -2.02
C SER A 2 37.11 -19.16 -3.23
N LEU A 3 37.06 -17.83 -3.08
CA LEU A 3 36.61 -16.89 -4.12
C LEU A 3 37.37 -17.01 -5.45
N SER A 4 38.58 -17.58 -5.46
CA SER A 4 39.41 -17.72 -6.66
C SER A 4 39.02 -18.89 -7.56
N GLU A 5 38.23 -19.86 -7.09
CA GLU A 5 37.85 -21.05 -7.87
C GLU A 5 36.52 -20.89 -8.62
N ARG A 6 35.74 -19.83 -8.32
CA ARG A 6 34.48 -19.51 -9.04
C ARG A 6 34.68 -18.84 -10.40
N ASN A 7 35.87 -18.31 -10.68
CA ASN A 7 36.13 -17.51 -11.89
C ASN A 7 36.69 -18.30 -13.08
N ILE A 8 36.92 -19.61 -12.97
CA ILE A 8 37.57 -20.40 -14.04
C ILE A 8 36.63 -21.46 -14.66
N ILE A 9 35.38 -21.60 -14.18
CA ILE A 9 34.35 -22.49 -14.79
C ILE A 9 33.19 -21.67 -15.38
N ARG A 10 33.42 -20.40 -15.76
CA ARG A 10 32.43 -19.58 -16.47
C ARG A 10 32.57 -19.58 -18.00
N ASP A 11 33.67 -20.13 -18.54
CA ASP A 11 33.99 -19.99 -19.97
C ASP A 11 33.99 -21.29 -20.81
N ALA A 12 33.34 -22.36 -20.36
CA ALA A 12 33.31 -23.59 -21.17
C ALA A 12 31.96 -24.33 -21.16
N LYS A 13 31.09 -23.90 -22.10
CA LYS A 13 30.00 -24.62 -22.79
C LYS A 13 28.66 -23.87 -22.73
N GLN A 14 28.61 -22.73 -23.41
CA GLN A 14 27.36 -22.26 -24.01
C GLN A 14 27.30 -22.88 -25.43
N SER A 15 26.67 -24.05 -25.54
CA SER A 15 26.04 -24.38 -26.82
C SER A 15 24.95 -23.34 -27.02
N ILE A 16 25.06 -22.54 -28.09
CA ILE A 16 24.07 -21.54 -28.48
C ILE A 16 22.80 -22.29 -28.91
N SER A 17 21.99 -22.65 -27.93
CA SER A 17 20.55 -22.57 -28.07
C SER A 17 20.25 -21.08 -28.10
N THR A 18 19.67 -20.59 -29.20
CA THR A 18 19.05 -19.26 -29.23
C THR A 18 17.85 -19.29 -28.30
N VAL A 19 18.08 -19.21 -26.99
CA VAL A 19 17.03 -18.95 -26.01
C VAL A 19 16.47 -17.59 -26.36
N ALA A 20 15.18 -17.53 -26.69
CA ALA A 20 14.52 -16.26 -26.97
C ALA A 20 14.66 -15.35 -25.73
N LYS A 21 15.27 -14.17 -25.88
CA LYS A 21 15.47 -13.21 -24.78
C LYS A 21 14.12 -12.80 -24.20
N GLN A 22 13.76 -13.27 -23.01
CA GLN A 22 12.53 -12.88 -22.31
C GLN A 22 12.57 -11.40 -21.86
N GLY A 23 11.44 -10.86 -21.40
CA GLY A 23 11.27 -9.47 -21.00
C GLY A 23 10.48 -8.63 -22.00
N ILE A 24 10.62 -7.30 -21.94
CA ILE A 24 9.97 -6.37 -22.88
C ILE A 24 10.50 -6.60 -24.30
N LYS A 25 9.61 -6.87 -25.24
CA LYS A 25 9.93 -7.11 -26.65
C LYS A 25 9.72 -5.87 -27.51
N ARG A 26 8.75 -5.05 -27.12
CA ARG A 26 8.34 -3.90 -27.92
C ARG A 26 7.54 -2.93 -27.08
N ILE A 27 7.77 -1.64 -27.31
CA ILE A 27 6.93 -0.56 -26.80
C ILE A 27 6.27 0.16 -27.97
N VAL A 28 4.98 0.43 -27.85
CA VAL A 28 4.22 1.25 -28.80
C VAL A 28 3.77 2.51 -28.10
N MET A 29 4.30 3.65 -28.53
CA MET A 29 3.86 4.94 -28.03
C MET A 29 2.54 5.34 -28.69
N ASP A 30 1.65 5.90 -27.87
CA ASP A 30 0.40 6.49 -28.29
C ASP A 30 0.60 8.00 -28.48
N PRO A 31 0.69 8.49 -29.73
CA PRO A 31 0.92 9.91 -29.99
C PRO A 31 -0.27 10.80 -29.59
N THR A 32 -1.47 10.23 -29.40
CA THR A 32 -2.66 11.00 -29.03
C THR A 32 -2.70 11.33 -27.54
N ARG A 33 -2.08 10.48 -26.71
CA ARG A 33 -1.94 10.67 -25.26
C ARG A 33 -0.54 11.14 -24.83
N SER A 34 0.41 11.20 -25.76
CA SER A 34 1.75 11.74 -25.52
C SER A 34 1.81 13.23 -25.82
N GLN A 35 2.64 13.98 -25.10
CA GLN A 35 2.71 15.43 -25.19
C GLN A 35 4.13 15.96 -24.92
N SER A 36 4.66 16.79 -25.81
CA SER A 36 5.97 17.42 -25.68
C SER A 36 5.93 18.87 -26.22
N PRO A 37 6.21 19.90 -25.39
CA PRO A 37 6.30 19.85 -23.94
C PRO A 37 4.93 19.60 -23.29
N THR A 38 4.92 18.97 -22.11
CA THR A 38 3.72 18.88 -21.27
C THR A 38 3.61 20.07 -20.30
N PHE A 39 2.61 20.08 -19.42
CA PHE A 39 2.33 21.13 -18.42
C PHE A 39 2.17 22.53 -19.00
N GLY A 40 1.71 22.65 -20.26
CA GLY A 40 1.63 23.94 -20.96
C GLY A 40 2.99 24.61 -21.20
N GLY A 41 4.09 23.85 -21.18
CA GLY A 41 5.44 24.37 -21.42
C GLY A 41 6.14 24.95 -20.20
N LEU A 42 5.65 24.68 -18.97
CA LEU A 42 6.37 25.05 -17.75
C LEU A 42 7.80 24.48 -17.74
N SER A 43 8.72 25.27 -17.17
CA SER A 43 10.12 24.90 -16.97
C SER A 43 10.41 24.75 -15.49
N PHE A 44 11.12 23.68 -15.11
CA PHE A 44 11.43 23.33 -13.72
C PHE A 44 12.91 23.59 -13.45
N GLY A 45 13.20 24.70 -12.76
CA GLY A 45 14.57 25.10 -12.42
C GLY A 45 15.53 25.05 -13.62
N SER A 46 16.72 24.47 -13.38
CA SER A 46 17.74 24.23 -14.40
C SER A 46 17.49 22.98 -15.25
N VAL A 47 16.57 22.10 -14.83
CA VAL A 47 16.26 20.84 -15.55
C VAL A 47 15.60 21.17 -16.90
N GLY A 48 14.69 22.14 -16.89
CA GLY A 48 14.01 22.63 -18.09
C GLY A 48 12.59 22.08 -18.23
N GLN A 49 12.16 21.91 -19.48
CA GLN A 49 10.82 21.42 -19.82
C GLN A 49 10.78 19.89 -19.84
N TYR A 50 9.60 19.36 -19.56
CA TYR A 50 9.31 17.92 -19.54
C TYR A 50 8.39 17.52 -20.69
N GLU A 51 8.47 16.24 -21.07
CA GLU A 51 7.53 15.58 -21.96
C GLU A 51 6.92 14.36 -21.30
N LYS A 52 5.66 14.07 -21.67
CA LYS A 52 4.90 12.92 -21.24
C LYS A 52 4.72 11.96 -22.41
N LEU A 53 5.05 10.69 -22.21
CA LEU A 53 4.84 9.60 -23.15
C LEU A 53 3.87 8.60 -22.54
N ARG A 54 2.87 8.20 -23.32
CA ARG A 54 1.89 7.15 -22.99
C ARG A 54 1.97 6.07 -24.04
N GLY A 55 1.74 4.82 -23.68
CA GLY A 55 1.80 3.73 -24.64
C GLY A 55 1.47 2.37 -24.04
N THR A 56 1.83 1.32 -24.78
CA THR A 56 1.70 -0.08 -24.34
C THR A 56 3.02 -0.79 -24.55
N ALA A 57 3.51 -1.48 -23.51
CA ALA A 57 4.63 -2.41 -23.61
C ALA A 57 4.11 -3.84 -23.76
N TYR A 58 4.77 -4.62 -24.61
CA TYR A 58 4.49 -6.04 -24.85
C TYR A 58 5.69 -6.85 -24.39
N GLY A 59 5.45 -7.84 -23.55
CA GLY A 59 6.49 -8.69 -22.97
C GLY A 59 6.19 -10.17 -23.07
N GLU A 60 7.24 -10.96 -22.89
CA GLU A 60 7.19 -12.41 -22.87
C GLU A 60 8.03 -12.94 -21.70
N ILE A 61 7.53 -13.93 -20.97
CA ILE A 61 8.28 -14.62 -19.91
C ILE A 61 8.39 -16.12 -20.18
N ASP A 62 9.53 -16.70 -19.78
CA ASP A 62 9.75 -18.14 -19.86
C ASP A 62 9.14 -18.80 -18.62
N PRO A 63 8.11 -19.67 -18.75
CA PRO A 63 7.50 -20.34 -17.61
C PRO A 63 8.43 -21.34 -16.91
N SER A 64 9.52 -21.75 -17.55
CA SER A 64 10.52 -22.67 -16.99
C SER A 64 11.70 -21.98 -16.31
N ASP A 65 11.85 -20.67 -16.46
CA ASP A 65 12.87 -19.90 -15.74
C ASP A 65 12.53 -19.90 -14.23
N PRO A 66 13.44 -20.32 -13.34
CA PRO A 66 13.18 -20.35 -11.89
C PRO A 66 12.71 -19.01 -11.30
N ARG A 67 13.09 -17.87 -11.91
CA ARG A 67 12.70 -16.52 -11.49
C ARG A 67 11.26 -16.18 -11.85
N ASN A 68 10.63 -16.94 -12.74
CA ASN A 68 9.22 -16.82 -13.10
C ASN A 68 8.39 -18.02 -12.62
N ALA A 69 8.98 -19.21 -12.50
CA ALA A 69 8.30 -20.45 -12.14
C ALA A 69 7.66 -20.42 -10.74
N LEU A 70 8.05 -19.47 -9.90
CA LEU A 70 7.40 -19.17 -8.62
C LEU A 70 6.04 -18.45 -8.76
N ILE A 71 5.69 -17.98 -9.95
CA ILE A 71 4.38 -17.39 -10.25
C ILE A 71 3.34 -18.51 -10.28
N THR A 72 2.36 -18.40 -9.39
CA THR A 72 1.27 -19.38 -9.28
C THR A 72 0.50 -19.48 -10.59
N ASP A 73 0.27 -20.73 -11.03
CA ASP A 73 -0.43 -21.10 -12.27
C ASP A 73 0.25 -20.69 -13.58
N LEU A 74 1.51 -20.25 -13.55
CA LEU A 74 2.23 -19.88 -14.78
C LEU A 74 2.40 -21.06 -15.75
N GLU A 75 2.61 -22.27 -15.21
CA GLU A 75 2.70 -23.50 -16.00
C GLU A 75 1.39 -23.89 -16.70
N PHE A 76 0.27 -23.30 -16.29
CA PHE A 76 -1.05 -23.49 -16.88
C PHE A 76 -1.43 -22.38 -17.87
N ALA A 77 -0.57 -21.39 -18.07
CA ALA A 77 -0.76 -20.34 -19.07
C ALA A 77 -0.52 -20.87 -20.50
N SER A 78 -1.24 -20.30 -21.47
CA SER A 78 -0.95 -20.54 -22.88
C SER A 78 0.40 -19.94 -23.27
N VAL A 79 1.19 -20.69 -24.05
CA VAL A 79 2.47 -20.25 -24.59
C VAL A 79 2.39 -19.97 -26.10
N ASN A 80 3.20 -19.04 -26.58
CA ASN A 80 3.35 -18.73 -28.00
C ASN A 80 4.25 -19.75 -28.72
N ALA A 81 4.53 -19.54 -30.02
CA ALA A 81 5.34 -20.45 -30.83
C ALA A 81 6.79 -20.61 -30.34
N ASN A 82 7.28 -19.69 -29.50
CA ASN A 82 8.61 -19.74 -28.88
C ASN A 82 8.59 -20.41 -27.49
N GLY A 83 7.43 -20.90 -27.03
CA GLY A 83 7.27 -21.47 -25.68
C GLY A 83 7.15 -20.42 -24.58
N MET A 84 6.88 -19.15 -24.92
CA MET A 84 6.83 -18.04 -23.96
C MET A 84 5.39 -17.66 -23.62
N VAL A 85 5.16 -17.20 -22.38
CA VAL A 85 3.88 -16.62 -21.95
C VAL A 85 3.88 -15.13 -22.25
N GLU A 86 2.88 -14.66 -23.00
CA GLU A 86 2.77 -13.26 -23.43
C GLU A 86 1.93 -12.41 -22.46
N TYR A 87 2.30 -11.14 -22.32
CA TYR A 87 1.50 -10.12 -21.63
C TYR A 87 1.63 -8.76 -22.34
N SER A 88 0.69 -7.86 -22.04
CA SER A 88 0.80 -6.45 -22.44
C SER A 88 0.33 -5.53 -21.33
N THR A 89 0.98 -4.38 -21.19
CA THR A 89 0.73 -3.43 -20.11
C THR A 89 0.76 -1.99 -20.60
N ASP A 90 -0.15 -1.16 -20.10
CA ASP A 90 -0.07 0.29 -20.28
C ASP A 90 1.18 0.84 -19.62
N ILE A 91 1.83 1.82 -20.25
CA ILE A 91 2.99 2.51 -19.70
C ILE A 91 2.82 4.02 -19.67
N PHE A 92 3.54 4.64 -18.74
CA PHE A 92 3.67 6.08 -18.57
C PHE A 92 5.13 6.43 -18.39
N ILE A 93 5.61 7.48 -19.06
CA ILE A 93 6.96 8.03 -18.89
C ILE A 93 6.87 9.56 -18.92
N LEU A 94 7.29 10.22 -17.85
CA LEU A 94 7.44 11.67 -17.75
C LEU A 94 8.91 11.98 -17.51
N LYS A 95 9.56 12.63 -18.47
CA LYS A 95 11.01 12.86 -18.44
C LYS A 95 11.39 14.26 -18.90
N PRO A 96 12.57 14.78 -18.53
CA PRO A 96 13.12 15.97 -19.16
C PRO A 96 13.18 15.79 -20.68
N ILE A 97 12.90 16.86 -21.42
CA ILE A 97 13.11 16.87 -22.88
C ILE A 97 14.61 16.73 -23.17
N ASN A 98 15.45 17.46 -22.42
CA ASN A 98 16.90 17.26 -22.42
C ASN A 98 17.31 16.38 -21.23
N LEU A 99 17.61 15.11 -21.49
CA LEU A 99 17.99 14.14 -20.45
C LEU A 99 19.30 14.49 -19.73
N GLU A 100 20.22 15.20 -20.39
CA GLU A 100 21.49 15.67 -19.80
C GLU A 100 21.28 16.66 -18.64
N ASN A 101 20.11 17.32 -18.58
CA ASN A 101 19.76 18.21 -17.49
C ASN A 101 19.05 17.49 -16.33
N GLY A 102 18.70 16.21 -16.53
CA GLY A 102 18.08 15.38 -15.49
C GLY A 102 19.08 14.96 -14.43
N ASN A 103 18.59 14.26 -13.41
CA ASN A 103 19.44 13.74 -12.35
C ASN A 103 19.94 12.32 -12.62
N HIS A 104 19.64 11.69 -13.76
CA HIS A 104 19.97 10.27 -14.03
C HIS A 104 19.33 9.25 -13.08
N ARG A 105 18.26 9.65 -12.37
CA ARG A 105 17.43 8.76 -11.56
C ARG A 105 16.10 8.50 -12.26
N LEU A 106 15.74 7.23 -12.31
CA LEU A 106 14.41 6.79 -12.70
C LEU A 106 13.59 6.55 -11.43
N MET A 107 12.42 7.19 -11.32
CA MET A 107 11.47 6.95 -10.24
C MET A 107 10.25 6.21 -10.79
N TYR A 108 10.11 4.95 -10.38
CA TYR A 108 8.95 4.13 -10.64
C TYR A 108 7.81 4.52 -9.69
N ASP A 109 6.78 5.16 -10.22
CA ASP A 109 5.51 5.36 -9.53
C ASP A 109 4.75 4.04 -9.53
N PHE A 110 4.78 3.36 -8.39
CA PHE A 110 4.04 2.13 -8.21
C PHE A 110 2.56 2.49 -8.01
N ASN A 111 1.79 2.45 -9.10
CA ASN A 111 0.40 2.87 -9.10
C ASN A 111 -0.47 1.94 -8.23
N ASN A 112 -1.56 2.49 -7.69
CA ASN A 112 -2.51 1.79 -6.85
C ASN A 112 -3.83 1.68 -7.59
N ARG A 113 -4.18 0.45 -7.95
CA ARG A 113 -5.28 0.11 -8.86
C ARG A 113 -5.19 0.96 -10.11
N GLY A 114 -4.05 0.95 -10.79
CA GLY A 114 -3.86 1.74 -12.01
C GLY A 114 -3.76 3.26 -11.84
N GLN A 115 -4.00 3.85 -10.65
CA GLN A 115 -3.86 5.30 -10.39
C GLN A 115 -2.47 5.64 -9.82
N MET A 116 -1.73 6.47 -10.55
CA MET A 116 -0.43 7.02 -10.18
C MET A 116 -0.47 7.85 -8.88
N ARG A 117 0.64 7.87 -8.13
CA ARG A 117 0.77 8.49 -6.81
C ARG A 117 1.80 9.62 -6.73
N VAL A 118 2.64 9.82 -7.75
CA VAL A 118 3.68 10.85 -7.79
C VAL A 118 3.13 12.27 -7.58
N GLY A 119 1.87 12.51 -7.95
CA GLY A 119 1.18 13.77 -7.70
C GLY A 119 1.19 14.18 -6.22
N LEU A 120 1.22 13.21 -5.28
CA LEU A 120 1.31 13.50 -3.84
C LEU A 120 2.62 14.20 -3.48
N LEU A 121 3.76 13.80 -4.06
CA LEU A 121 5.05 14.45 -3.80
C LEU A 121 5.05 15.90 -4.29
N ASN A 122 4.27 16.18 -5.33
CA ASN A 122 4.12 17.51 -5.91
C ASN A 122 3.01 18.36 -5.27
N ASP A 123 2.31 17.87 -4.24
CA ASP A 123 1.07 18.49 -3.73
C ASP A 123 0.05 18.78 -4.85
N ALA A 124 -0.02 17.89 -5.85
CA ALA A 124 -0.91 17.97 -7.01
C ALA A 124 -2.11 17.02 -6.86
N ILE A 125 -3.11 17.21 -7.72
CA ILE A 125 -4.18 16.21 -7.86
C ILE A 125 -3.62 14.91 -8.44
N LEU A 126 -4.20 13.78 -8.05
CA LEU A 126 -3.86 12.50 -8.65
C LEU A 126 -4.48 12.38 -10.03
N THR A 127 -3.65 12.07 -11.03
CA THR A 127 -4.07 11.83 -12.40
C THR A 127 -3.07 10.92 -13.09
N ASN A 128 -3.57 10.09 -14.01
CA ASN A 128 -2.75 9.28 -14.91
C ASN A 128 -2.41 10.02 -16.21
N ASP A 129 -2.98 11.21 -16.40
CA ASP A 129 -2.83 12.03 -17.59
C ASP A 129 -2.50 13.50 -17.23
N PRO A 130 -1.36 13.77 -16.57
CA PRO A 130 -0.94 15.15 -16.30
C PRO A 130 -0.69 15.91 -17.61
N ILE A 131 -1.32 17.09 -17.78
CA ILE A 131 -1.23 17.90 -19.02
C ILE A 131 -1.03 19.39 -18.72
N THR A 132 -1.68 19.90 -17.69
CA THR A 132 -1.79 21.33 -17.41
C THR A 132 -0.81 21.75 -16.33
N ALA A 133 -0.48 23.04 -16.26
CA ALA A 133 0.33 23.60 -15.18
C ALA A 133 -0.14 23.21 -13.77
N LYS A 134 -1.46 23.03 -13.57
CA LYS A 134 -2.04 22.61 -12.29
C LYS A 134 -1.67 21.17 -11.93
N ASP A 135 -1.54 20.29 -12.92
CA ASP A 135 -1.19 18.88 -12.70
C ASP A 135 0.27 18.71 -12.27
N ALA A 136 1.11 19.72 -12.51
CA ALA A 136 2.49 19.75 -11.99
C ALA A 136 2.57 20.04 -10.49
N GLY A 137 1.52 20.63 -9.89
CA GLY A 137 1.55 21.08 -8.50
C GLY A 137 2.69 22.04 -8.22
N ASN A 138 3.47 21.77 -7.17
CA ASN A 138 4.70 22.50 -6.85
C ASN A 138 5.91 22.09 -7.71
N GLY A 139 5.79 21.04 -8.53
CA GLY A 139 6.84 20.57 -9.43
C GLY A 139 8.05 19.91 -8.78
N PHE A 140 8.01 19.59 -7.48
CA PHE A 140 9.15 19.11 -6.69
C PHE A 140 9.96 18.02 -7.40
N VAL A 141 9.33 16.93 -7.86
CA VAL A 141 10.08 15.82 -8.47
C VAL A 141 10.69 16.17 -9.83
N MET A 142 10.09 17.13 -10.55
CA MET A 142 10.61 17.64 -11.82
C MET A 142 11.77 18.61 -11.60
N GLU A 143 11.69 19.46 -10.57
CA GLU A 143 12.81 20.35 -10.18
C GLU A 143 14.04 19.55 -9.72
N GLN A 144 13.82 18.37 -9.12
CA GLN A 144 14.90 17.44 -8.76
C GLN A 144 15.48 16.68 -9.97
N GLY A 145 14.85 16.73 -11.14
CA GLY A 145 15.37 16.13 -12.37
C GLY A 145 15.04 14.66 -12.61
N TYR A 146 14.10 14.07 -11.86
CA TYR A 146 13.72 12.67 -12.04
C TYR A 146 13.07 12.42 -13.39
N SER A 147 13.30 11.23 -13.96
CA SER A 147 12.41 10.63 -14.95
C SER A 147 11.42 9.71 -14.24
N ILE A 148 10.12 9.99 -14.36
CA ILE A 148 9.06 9.29 -13.64
C ILE A 148 8.41 8.29 -14.60
N VAL A 149 8.25 7.04 -14.17
CA VAL A 149 7.69 5.99 -15.01
C VAL A 149 6.69 5.14 -14.24
N SER A 150 5.77 4.49 -14.96
CA SER A 150 4.84 3.53 -14.36
C SER A 150 4.40 2.52 -15.42
N ASN A 151 3.93 1.34 -15.00
CA ASN A 151 3.23 0.38 -15.86
C ASN A 151 1.99 -0.20 -15.15
N GLY A 152 0.99 -0.63 -15.91
CA GLY A 152 -0.10 -1.43 -15.38
C GLY A 152 0.41 -2.76 -14.84
N TRP A 153 -0.01 -3.14 -13.64
CA TRP A 153 0.39 -4.41 -13.02
C TRP A 153 -0.81 -5.14 -12.41
N ASP A 154 -1.85 -4.39 -12.03
CA ASP A 154 -3.05 -4.90 -11.38
C ASP A 154 -4.12 -5.22 -12.43
N PHE A 155 -4.54 -6.48 -12.51
CA PHE A 155 -5.61 -6.89 -13.42
C PHE A 155 -7.00 -6.53 -12.89
N CYS A 156 -7.12 -6.22 -11.59
CA CYS A 156 -8.35 -5.74 -10.96
C CYS A 156 -8.57 -4.22 -11.10
N ALA A 157 -7.63 -3.51 -11.74
CA ALA A 157 -7.78 -2.09 -12.07
C ALA A 157 -9.03 -1.86 -12.94
N SER A 158 -10.03 -1.15 -12.38
CA SER A 158 -11.35 -0.91 -12.98
C SER A 158 -11.87 0.53 -12.95
N GLU A 159 -11.24 1.50 -12.27
CA GLU A 159 -11.65 2.92 -12.26
C GLU A 159 -10.95 3.80 -13.34
N PHE A 160 -11.01 5.13 -13.17
CA PHE A 160 -10.77 6.18 -14.20
C PHE A 160 -9.36 6.21 -14.81
N ASP A 161 -9.24 6.21 -16.15
CA ASP A 161 -8.00 6.29 -16.96
C ASP A 161 -6.84 5.38 -16.47
N GLU A 162 -7.19 4.29 -15.79
CA GLU A 162 -6.25 3.43 -15.08
C GLU A 162 -5.25 2.73 -15.99
N MET A 163 -4.03 2.57 -15.49
CA MET A 163 -3.00 1.77 -16.13
C MET A 163 -3.33 0.29 -15.98
N LYS A 164 -3.60 -0.38 -17.10
CA LYS A 164 -4.07 -1.77 -17.10
C LYS A 164 -2.99 -2.74 -17.58
N ILE A 165 -3.19 -4.01 -17.23
CA ILE A 165 -2.42 -5.13 -17.73
C ILE A 165 -3.36 -6.19 -18.29
N SER A 166 -2.97 -6.81 -19.41
CA SER A 166 -3.63 -7.97 -19.99
C SER A 166 -2.81 -9.21 -19.68
N LEU A 167 -3.45 -10.16 -19.01
CA LEU A 167 -2.84 -11.38 -18.49
C LEU A 167 -3.55 -12.63 -19.00
N PRO A 168 -2.84 -13.75 -19.17
CA PRO A 168 -3.45 -15.02 -19.54
C PRO A 168 -4.34 -15.58 -18.43
N VAL A 169 -5.37 -16.29 -18.85
CA VAL A 169 -6.19 -17.16 -17.99
C VAL A 169 -5.54 -18.55 -17.97
N ALA A 170 -5.33 -19.10 -16.78
CA ALA A 170 -4.77 -20.42 -16.61
C ALA A 170 -5.78 -21.53 -16.96
N THR A 171 -5.30 -22.55 -17.67
CA THR A 171 -6.09 -23.73 -18.07
C THR A 171 -5.31 -25.01 -17.83
N ARG A 172 -6.02 -26.10 -17.51
CA ARG A 172 -5.41 -27.41 -17.33
C ARG A 172 -5.77 -28.29 -18.51
N ASN A 173 -4.80 -28.58 -19.39
CA ASN A 173 -5.02 -29.35 -20.61
C ASN A 173 -6.13 -28.76 -21.51
N GLY A 174 -6.24 -27.43 -21.57
CA GLY A 174 -7.29 -26.71 -22.30
C GLY A 174 -8.63 -26.62 -21.56
N GLU A 175 -8.79 -27.27 -20.42
CA GLU A 175 -9.98 -27.16 -19.57
C GLU A 175 -9.88 -25.98 -18.61
N THR A 176 -11.04 -25.38 -18.31
CA THR A 176 -11.11 -24.26 -17.36
C THR A 176 -10.82 -24.76 -15.95
N ILE A 177 -9.89 -24.09 -15.25
CA ILE A 177 -9.65 -24.34 -13.84
C ILE A 177 -10.77 -23.70 -13.01
N THR A 178 -11.27 -24.45 -12.02
CA THR A 178 -12.27 -24.00 -11.04
C THR A 178 -11.74 -24.16 -9.62
N GLY A 179 -12.23 -23.35 -8.69
CA GLY A 179 -11.87 -23.45 -7.28
C GLY A 179 -12.72 -22.55 -6.40
N PRO A 180 -12.59 -22.66 -5.07
CA PRO A 180 -13.41 -21.88 -4.15
C PRO A 180 -13.02 -20.40 -4.22
N ALA A 181 -14.03 -19.53 -4.08
CA ALA A 181 -13.88 -18.09 -4.01
C ALA A 181 -14.80 -17.51 -2.92
N TYR A 182 -14.37 -16.39 -2.39
CA TYR A 182 -15.03 -15.63 -1.34
C TYR A 182 -15.02 -14.16 -1.73
N ASP A 183 -16.14 -13.48 -1.55
CA ASP A 183 -16.29 -12.04 -1.74
C ASP A 183 -16.92 -11.39 -0.50
N TYR A 184 -16.26 -10.34 -0.01
CA TYR A 184 -16.72 -9.47 1.06
C TYR A 184 -17.36 -8.21 0.47
N ILE A 185 -18.65 -8.02 0.72
CA ILE A 185 -19.47 -7.02 0.02
C ILE A 185 -20.07 -6.06 1.05
N VAL A 186 -19.70 -4.79 0.95
CA VAL A 186 -20.22 -3.69 1.76
C VAL A 186 -20.43 -2.48 0.87
N PHE A 187 -21.58 -1.82 1.00
CA PHE A 187 -21.87 -0.56 0.33
C PHE A 187 -22.33 0.48 1.34
N ASP A 188 -21.64 1.62 1.41
CA ASP A 188 -22.03 2.76 2.27
C ASP A 188 -23.05 3.67 1.57
N ASN A 189 -24.01 3.05 0.88
CA ASN A 189 -25.18 3.69 0.28
C ASN A 189 -26.35 2.71 0.25
N ASP A 190 -27.56 3.23 0.09
CA ASP A 190 -28.82 2.47 0.02
C ASP A 190 -29.34 2.27 -1.41
N SER A 191 -28.47 2.47 -2.42
CA SER A 191 -28.85 2.52 -3.84
C SER A 191 -28.23 1.42 -4.70
N THR A 192 -27.20 0.73 -4.20
CA THR A 192 -26.49 -0.29 -4.98
C THR A 192 -27.29 -1.58 -5.03
N ILE A 193 -27.64 -2.04 -6.23
CA ILE A 193 -28.54 -3.19 -6.46
C ILE A 193 -27.83 -4.48 -6.91
N ALA A 194 -26.54 -4.39 -7.27
CA ALA A 194 -25.75 -5.52 -7.75
C ALA A 194 -24.30 -5.39 -7.28
N SER A 195 -23.66 -6.52 -7.01
CA SER A 195 -22.23 -6.62 -6.72
C SER A 195 -21.53 -7.42 -7.80
N GLN A 196 -20.49 -6.85 -8.40
CA GLN A 196 -19.63 -7.56 -9.34
C GLN A 196 -18.73 -8.56 -8.60
N LEU A 197 -18.55 -9.73 -9.22
CA LEU A 197 -17.60 -10.75 -8.80
C LEU A 197 -16.33 -10.59 -9.64
N VAL A 198 -15.15 -10.70 -9.04
CA VAL A 198 -13.89 -10.60 -9.79
C VAL A 198 -13.66 -11.83 -10.69
N TYR A 199 -14.12 -13.00 -10.27
CA TYR A 199 -14.14 -14.19 -11.10
C TYR A 199 -15.56 -14.69 -11.31
N SER A 200 -15.87 -15.11 -12.53
CA SER A 200 -17.16 -15.71 -12.85
C SER A 200 -17.43 -16.96 -12.01
N ALA A 201 -18.69 -17.18 -11.64
CA ALA A 201 -19.13 -18.43 -11.04
C ALA A 201 -19.01 -19.60 -12.04
N ALA A 202 -18.52 -20.74 -11.56
CA ALA A 202 -18.42 -21.97 -12.33
C ALA A 202 -19.79 -22.53 -12.72
N THR A 203 -20.77 -22.36 -11.84
CA THR A 203 -22.17 -22.77 -12.00
C THR A 203 -23.10 -21.70 -11.41
N LEU A 204 -24.34 -21.64 -11.91
CA LEU A 204 -25.40 -20.78 -11.38
C LEU A 204 -26.33 -21.53 -10.41
N GLU A 205 -26.04 -22.80 -10.12
CA GLU A 205 -26.79 -23.61 -9.16
C GLU A 205 -26.60 -23.05 -7.73
N LYS A 206 -27.61 -22.36 -7.22
CA LYS A 206 -27.59 -21.72 -5.89
C LYS A 206 -27.16 -22.63 -4.74
N PRO A 207 -27.52 -23.92 -4.67
CA PRO A 207 -27.04 -24.80 -3.59
C PRO A 207 -25.52 -24.98 -3.53
N GLN A 208 -24.78 -24.61 -4.59
CA GLN A 208 -23.31 -24.62 -4.65
C GLN A 208 -22.67 -23.28 -4.29
N ALA A 209 -23.47 -22.29 -3.89
CA ALA A 209 -23.03 -20.99 -3.42
C ALA A 209 -23.79 -20.62 -2.13
N LYS A 210 -23.29 -19.64 -1.40
CA LYS A 210 -23.92 -19.17 -0.17
C LYS A 210 -23.70 -17.68 -0.03
N LEU A 211 -24.79 -16.95 0.20
CA LEU A 211 -24.77 -15.55 0.60
C LEU A 211 -25.17 -15.46 2.07
N THR A 212 -24.39 -14.74 2.87
CA THR A 212 -24.75 -14.40 4.25
C THR A 212 -24.76 -12.89 4.45
N VAL A 213 -25.43 -12.44 5.50
CA VAL A 213 -25.50 -11.03 5.89
C VAL A 213 -25.35 -10.87 7.40
N ARG A 214 -24.65 -9.83 7.84
CA ARG A 214 -24.58 -9.36 9.23
C ARG A 214 -24.51 -7.83 9.29
N VAL A 215 -24.86 -7.23 10.44
CA VAL A 215 -24.86 -5.76 10.60
C VAL A 215 -23.47 -5.29 11.04
N LEU A 216 -22.98 -5.85 12.14
CA LEU A 216 -21.67 -5.59 12.71
C LEU A 216 -20.74 -6.78 12.44
N LEU A 217 -19.43 -6.56 12.45
CA LEU A 217 -18.45 -7.61 12.20
C LEU A 217 -18.54 -8.73 13.25
N ALA A 218 -18.86 -8.36 14.49
CA ALA A 218 -19.00 -9.30 15.61
C ALA A 218 -20.32 -10.07 15.61
N ASP A 219 -21.29 -9.69 14.77
CA ASP A 219 -22.57 -10.41 14.69
C ASP A 219 -22.40 -11.76 13.96
N GLU A 220 -23.16 -12.75 14.42
CA GLU A 220 -23.22 -14.05 13.73
C GLU A 220 -23.84 -13.88 12.32
N PRO A 221 -23.17 -14.35 11.24
CA PRO A 221 -23.71 -14.27 9.89
C PRO A 221 -25.01 -15.06 9.72
N ILE A 222 -26.02 -14.42 9.14
CA ILE A 222 -27.30 -15.06 8.83
C ILE A 222 -27.34 -15.39 7.34
N ALA A 223 -27.70 -16.63 7.00
CA ALA A 223 -27.86 -17.02 5.59
C ALA A 223 -28.99 -16.24 4.92
N VAL A 224 -28.69 -15.64 3.76
CA VAL A 224 -29.71 -15.07 2.87
C VAL A 224 -30.35 -16.24 2.11
N PRO A 225 -31.68 -16.47 2.25
CA PRO A 225 -32.32 -17.61 1.60
C PRO A 225 -32.15 -17.59 0.07
N ASP A 226 -32.07 -18.77 -0.56
CA ASP A 226 -31.87 -18.90 -2.01
C ASP A 226 -32.90 -18.17 -2.87
N TYR A 227 -34.11 -17.93 -2.36
CA TYR A 227 -35.15 -17.17 -3.06
C TYR A 227 -34.98 -15.64 -2.96
N ALA A 228 -34.08 -15.15 -2.12
CA ALA A 228 -33.89 -13.73 -1.80
C ALA A 228 -32.64 -13.11 -2.46
N TRP A 229 -31.88 -13.87 -3.24
CA TRP A 229 -30.75 -13.37 -4.03
C TRP A 229 -30.64 -14.12 -5.37
N GLY A 230 -29.90 -13.61 -6.35
CA GLY A 230 -29.67 -14.30 -7.62
C GLY A 230 -28.48 -13.77 -8.41
N TYR A 231 -28.04 -14.54 -9.40
CA TYR A 231 -27.06 -14.07 -10.39
C TYR A 231 -27.73 -13.09 -11.37
N THR A 232 -27.00 -12.06 -11.77
CA THR A 232 -27.49 -11.00 -12.67
C THR A 232 -27.29 -11.35 -14.15
N SER A 233 -26.50 -12.37 -14.47
CA SER A 233 -26.21 -12.80 -15.83
C SER A 233 -25.88 -14.29 -15.92
N ASP A 234 -26.01 -14.86 -17.12
CA ASP A 234 -25.68 -16.27 -17.41
C ASP A 234 -24.16 -16.54 -17.31
N GLU A 235 -23.34 -15.50 -17.42
CA GLU A 235 -21.89 -15.57 -17.23
C GLU A 235 -21.50 -15.72 -15.76
N GLY A 236 -22.42 -15.42 -14.82
CA GLY A 236 -22.16 -15.51 -13.39
C GLY A 236 -21.16 -14.48 -12.89
N LEU A 237 -21.22 -13.24 -13.41
CA LEU A 237 -20.26 -12.16 -13.11
C LEU A 237 -20.71 -11.21 -11.99
N ALA A 238 -21.96 -11.32 -11.53
CA ALA A 238 -22.48 -10.45 -10.48
C ALA A 238 -23.70 -11.09 -9.81
N ILE A 239 -23.91 -10.73 -8.55
CA ILE A 239 -25.09 -11.10 -7.76
C ILE A 239 -25.94 -9.88 -7.40
N CYS A 240 -27.22 -10.11 -7.14
CA CYS A 240 -28.19 -9.11 -6.69
C CYS A 240 -29.13 -9.69 -5.62
N LEU A 241 -29.80 -8.81 -4.88
CA LEU A 241 -30.90 -9.20 -4.00
C LEU A 241 -32.22 -9.25 -4.77
N LEU A 242 -33.17 -10.08 -4.29
CA LEU A 242 -34.47 -10.28 -4.90
C LEU A 242 -35.61 -9.73 -4.03
N PRO A 243 -36.70 -9.20 -4.62
CA PRO A 243 -36.95 -9.06 -6.07
C PRO A 243 -35.95 -8.10 -6.75
N GLU A 244 -35.76 -8.26 -8.07
CA GLU A 244 -34.80 -7.45 -8.83
C GLU A 244 -35.01 -5.94 -8.60
N GLY A 245 -33.91 -5.20 -8.44
CA GLY A 245 -33.92 -3.80 -8.04
C GLY A 245 -33.90 -3.57 -6.52
N THR A 246 -33.87 -4.63 -5.70
CA THR A 246 -33.66 -4.50 -4.26
C THR A 246 -32.21 -4.08 -3.97
N PRO A 247 -31.99 -2.93 -3.30
CA PRO A 247 -30.65 -2.52 -2.93
C PRO A 247 -30.10 -3.37 -1.78
N PHE A 248 -28.78 -3.54 -1.76
CA PHE A 248 -28.08 -4.02 -0.57
C PHE A 248 -28.32 -3.05 0.59
N GLN A 249 -28.42 -3.57 1.82
CA GLN A 249 -28.62 -2.73 2.99
C GLN A 249 -27.34 -1.93 3.28
N GLN A 250 -27.50 -0.62 3.48
CA GLN A 250 -26.38 0.29 3.71
C GLN A 250 -25.51 -0.18 4.87
N SER A 251 -24.22 -0.29 4.61
CA SER A 251 -23.16 -0.69 5.53
C SER A 251 -23.32 -2.09 6.14
N TYR A 252 -24.29 -2.90 5.70
CA TYR A 252 -24.37 -4.31 6.11
C TYR A 252 -23.27 -5.09 5.41
N ILE A 253 -22.77 -6.10 6.10
CA ILE A 253 -21.70 -6.97 5.62
C ILE A 253 -22.35 -8.18 4.98
N TYR A 254 -22.22 -8.29 3.66
CA TYR A 254 -22.59 -9.46 2.90
C TYR A 254 -21.35 -10.28 2.56
N GLU A 255 -21.45 -11.59 2.68
CA GLU A 255 -20.34 -12.50 2.36
C GLU A 255 -20.84 -13.58 1.40
N PHE A 256 -20.21 -13.65 0.23
CA PHE A 256 -20.56 -14.58 -0.82
C PHE A 256 -19.46 -15.63 -1.02
N THR A 257 -19.81 -16.90 -0.87
CA THR A 257 -18.91 -18.03 -1.14
C THR A 257 -19.43 -18.86 -2.29
N TYR A 258 -18.58 -19.19 -3.25
CA TYR A 258 -18.96 -19.90 -4.47
C TYR A 258 -17.76 -20.63 -5.07
N THR A 259 -17.99 -21.42 -6.12
CA THR A 259 -16.90 -21.95 -6.96
C THR A 259 -16.68 -21.00 -8.13
N ALA A 260 -15.52 -20.38 -8.22
CA ALA A 260 -15.09 -19.54 -9.33
C ALA A 260 -14.48 -20.37 -10.47
N LYS A 261 -14.37 -19.77 -11.65
CA LYS A 261 -13.71 -20.33 -12.83
C LYS A 261 -12.80 -19.30 -13.50
N LYS A 262 -11.88 -19.78 -14.35
CA LYS A 262 -10.95 -18.94 -15.17
C LYS A 262 -10.00 -18.08 -14.32
N PRO A 263 -9.14 -18.68 -13.47
CA PRO A 263 -8.15 -17.92 -12.71
C PRO A 263 -7.18 -17.22 -13.67
N VAL A 264 -6.85 -15.97 -13.35
CA VAL A 264 -5.86 -15.17 -14.07
C VAL A 264 -4.49 -15.41 -13.44
N VAL A 265 -3.44 -15.51 -14.25
CA VAL A 265 -2.05 -15.65 -13.77
C VAL A 265 -1.53 -14.28 -13.30
N ALA A 266 -2.06 -13.80 -12.17
CA ALA A 266 -1.90 -12.43 -11.70
C ALA A 266 -0.45 -12.06 -11.33
N GLY A 267 0.36 -13.02 -10.87
CA GLY A 267 1.77 -12.80 -10.51
C GLY A 267 2.65 -12.29 -11.66
N ILE A 268 2.20 -12.41 -12.92
CA ILE A 268 2.86 -11.79 -14.08
C ILE A 268 2.94 -10.26 -13.93
N GLY A 269 2.05 -9.60 -13.18
CA GLY A 269 2.16 -8.18 -12.88
C GLY A 269 3.48 -7.79 -12.18
N LEU A 270 4.04 -8.68 -11.35
CA LEU A 270 5.36 -8.50 -10.74
C LEU A 270 6.48 -8.60 -11.79
N ALA A 271 6.42 -9.62 -12.65
CA ALA A 271 7.38 -9.82 -13.74
C ALA A 271 7.34 -8.66 -14.75
N ALA A 272 6.16 -8.19 -15.13
CA ALA A 272 5.97 -7.07 -16.04
C ALA A 272 6.64 -5.79 -15.51
N THR A 273 6.51 -5.54 -14.21
CA THR A 273 7.15 -4.40 -13.55
C THR A 273 8.67 -4.54 -13.52
N ARG A 274 9.19 -5.72 -13.13
CA ARG A 274 10.62 -6.05 -13.16
C ARG A 274 11.22 -5.81 -14.54
N ASP A 275 10.58 -6.39 -15.56
CA ASP A 275 11.05 -6.36 -16.94
C ASP A 275 11.00 -4.95 -17.52
N PHE A 276 9.97 -4.17 -17.21
CA PHE A 276 9.84 -2.78 -17.68
C PHE A 276 10.91 -1.87 -17.08
N VAL A 277 11.14 -1.93 -15.77
CA VAL A 277 12.17 -1.12 -15.12
C VAL A 277 13.57 -1.54 -15.58
N SER A 278 13.86 -2.84 -15.67
CA SER A 278 15.14 -3.34 -16.20
C SER A 278 15.34 -2.91 -17.67
N PHE A 279 14.30 -2.98 -18.51
CA PHE A 279 14.37 -2.50 -19.89
C PHE A 279 14.70 -1.00 -19.97
N LEU A 280 14.08 -0.16 -19.14
CA LEU A 280 14.38 1.27 -19.15
C LEU A 280 15.79 1.57 -18.64
N ARG A 281 16.33 0.77 -17.71
CA ARG A 281 17.69 0.94 -17.20
C ARG A 281 18.75 0.48 -18.21
N HIS A 282 18.51 -0.63 -18.91
CA HIS A 282 19.56 -1.34 -19.66
C HIS A 282 19.32 -1.46 -21.17
N GLY A 283 18.09 -1.26 -21.64
CA GLY A 283 17.72 -1.34 -23.05
C GLY A 283 18.33 -0.22 -23.88
N SER A 284 18.61 -0.52 -25.14
CA SER A 284 19.18 0.43 -26.11
C SER A 284 18.12 1.34 -26.74
N ALA A 285 18.57 2.45 -27.36
CA ALA A 285 17.68 3.33 -28.11
C ALA A 285 17.08 2.61 -29.35
N GLU A 286 17.84 1.69 -29.96
CA GLU A 286 17.42 0.86 -31.09
C GLU A 286 16.31 -0.13 -30.70
N GLU A 287 16.31 -0.60 -29.45
CA GLU A 287 15.22 -1.40 -28.87
C GLU A 287 14.00 -0.54 -28.47
N GLY A 288 14.06 0.79 -28.66
CA GLY A 288 12.97 1.72 -28.37
C GLY A 288 12.92 2.25 -26.94
N ASN A 289 14.04 2.19 -26.19
CA ASN A 289 14.11 2.75 -24.84
C ASN A 289 14.25 4.30 -24.89
N PRO A 290 13.26 5.07 -24.39
CA PRO A 290 13.28 6.54 -24.45
C PRO A 290 14.22 7.21 -23.45
N VAL A 291 14.86 6.45 -22.55
CA VAL A 291 15.83 6.92 -21.55
C VAL A 291 17.16 6.17 -21.63
N ALA A 292 17.44 5.53 -22.78
CA ALA A 292 18.63 4.71 -22.99
C ALA A 292 19.92 5.46 -22.65
N GLY A 293 20.76 4.86 -21.81
CA GLY A 293 22.07 5.40 -21.43
C GLY A 293 22.05 6.52 -20.39
N PHE A 294 20.90 6.88 -19.84
CA PHE A 294 20.75 8.00 -18.88
C PHE A 294 20.37 7.57 -17.46
N VAL A 295 20.13 6.29 -17.18
CA VAL A 295 19.66 5.81 -15.88
C VAL A 295 20.78 5.15 -15.10
N ASP A 296 21.25 5.83 -14.04
CA ASP A 296 22.26 5.29 -13.12
C ASP A 296 21.62 4.54 -11.96
N TYR A 297 20.51 5.05 -11.44
CA TYR A 297 19.79 4.51 -10.29
C TYR A 297 18.29 4.45 -10.53
N THR A 298 17.64 3.46 -9.94
CA THR A 298 16.20 3.25 -10.00
C THR A 298 15.59 3.29 -8.60
N PHE A 299 14.53 4.08 -8.45
CA PHE A 299 13.80 4.24 -7.20
C PHE A 299 12.34 3.85 -7.40
N SER A 300 11.63 3.50 -6.34
CA SER A 300 10.17 3.43 -6.36
C SER A 300 9.54 4.33 -5.29
N TYR A 301 8.36 4.87 -5.62
CA TYR A 301 7.45 5.49 -4.68
C TYR A 301 6.10 4.78 -4.76
N SER A 302 5.55 4.40 -3.61
CA SER A 302 4.27 3.70 -3.52
C SER A 302 3.44 4.19 -2.34
N CYS A 303 2.12 4.11 -2.47
CA CYS A 303 1.17 4.45 -1.41
C CYS A 303 0.02 3.44 -1.38
N SER A 304 -0.27 2.85 -0.22
CA SER A 304 -1.38 1.91 0.02
C SER A 304 -1.20 0.54 -0.67
N GLN A 305 -2.09 0.09 -1.55
CA GLN A 305 -2.04 -1.24 -2.21
C GLN A 305 -0.65 -1.62 -2.79
N PRO A 306 0.02 -0.78 -3.60
CA PRO A 306 1.32 -1.10 -4.18
C PRO A 306 2.45 -1.23 -3.15
N SER A 307 2.33 -0.60 -1.98
CA SER A 307 3.29 -0.76 -0.89
C SER A 307 3.26 -2.18 -0.31
N ARG A 308 2.06 -2.79 -0.24
CA ARG A 308 1.92 -4.23 0.05
C ARG A 308 2.44 -5.10 -1.08
N LEU A 309 2.22 -4.68 -2.33
CA LEU A 309 2.74 -5.41 -3.47
C LEU A 309 4.27 -5.41 -3.46
N LEU A 310 4.91 -4.30 -3.08
CA LEU A 310 6.36 -4.23 -2.95
C LEU A 310 6.91 -5.16 -1.87
N ASN A 311 6.13 -5.49 -0.85
CA ASN A 311 6.49 -6.56 0.10
C ASN A 311 6.54 -7.92 -0.62
N ASP A 312 5.55 -8.25 -1.45
CA ASP A 312 5.55 -9.46 -2.26
C ASP A 312 6.63 -9.45 -3.35
N PHE A 313 6.84 -8.32 -4.02
CA PHE A 313 7.87 -8.14 -5.06
C PHE A 313 9.25 -8.48 -4.51
N GLN A 314 9.58 -7.99 -3.32
CA GLN A 314 10.87 -8.27 -2.69
C GLN A 314 10.92 -9.71 -2.14
N ARG A 315 9.88 -10.15 -1.42
CA ARG A 315 9.80 -11.51 -0.84
C ARG A 315 9.91 -12.60 -1.89
N LEU A 316 9.32 -12.38 -3.06
CA LEU A 316 9.32 -13.32 -4.19
C LEU A 316 10.53 -13.13 -5.12
N GLY A 317 11.46 -12.23 -4.79
CA GLY A 317 12.75 -12.10 -5.50
C GLY A 317 12.69 -11.31 -6.80
N PHE A 318 11.61 -10.58 -7.08
CA PHE A 318 11.47 -9.80 -8.32
C PHE A 318 12.36 -8.56 -8.39
N ASN A 319 13.09 -8.21 -7.32
CA ASN A 319 14.12 -7.16 -7.40
C ASN A 319 15.42 -7.60 -8.10
N GLY A 320 15.54 -8.88 -8.46
CA GLY A 320 16.54 -9.36 -9.40
C GLY A 320 15.92 -9.59 -10.78
N ASP A 321 16.53 -9.01 -11.82
CA ASP A 321 16.13 -9.26 -13.21
C ASP A 321 16.61 -10.63 -13.72
N ILE A 322 16.38 -10.91 -15.00
CA ILE A 322 16.75 -12.19 -15.62
C ILE A 322 18.27 -12.45 -15.72
N ASN A 323 19.08 -11.40 -15.48
CA ASN A 323 20.54 -11.46 -15.38
C ASN A 323 21.00 -11.31 -13.91
N ASP A 324 20.06 -11.38 -12.96
CA ASP A 324 20.25 -11.16 -11.53
C ASP A 324 20.78 -9.74 -11.20
N TRP A 325 20.50 -8.76 -12.07
CA TRP A 325 20.79 -7.35 -11.79
C TRP A 325 19.69 -6.74 -10.92
N ARG A 326 20.09 -5.80 -10.05
CA ARG A 326 19.15 -5.09 -9.18
C ARG A 326 18.22 -4.20 -10.00
N VAL A 327 16.92 -4.40 -9.81
CA VAL A 327 15.86 -3.68 -10.54
C VAL A 327 15.56 -2.33 -9.89
N LEU A 328 15.39 -2.28 -8.57
CA LEU A 328 15.21 -1.07 -7.77
C LEU A 328 16.38 -0.94 -6.79
N ASP A 329 17.07 0.20 -6.81
CA ASP A 329 18.11 0.55 -5.84
C ASP A 329 17.52 1.14 -4.55
N GLY A 330 16.43 1.91 -4.66
CA GLY A 330 15.74 2.55 -3.55
C GLY A 330 14.23 2.30 -3.54
N ILE A 331 13.63 2.06 -2.37
CA ILE A 331 12.17 1.95 -2.19
C ILE A 331 11.69 2.92 -1.12
N LEU A 332 10.78 3.83 -1.47
CA LEU A 332 9.99 4.62 -0.52
C LEU A 332 8.55 4.10 -0.50
N SER A 333 8.26 3.27 0.50
CA SER A 333 6.98 2.58 0.64
C SER A 333 6.12 3.24 1.71
N GLN A 334 4.92 3.70 1.34
CA GLN A 334 3.96 4.31 2.27
C GLN A 334 2.75 3.40 2.52
N THR A 335 2.41 3.16 3.80
CA THR A 335 1.17 2.49 4.26
C THR A 335 0.94 1.10 3.66
N GLY A 336 2.02 0.31 3.60
CA GLY A 336 1.97 -1.12 3.25
C GLY A 336 1.75 -2.03 4.46
N GLY A 337 2.12 -1.59 5.66
CA GLY A 337 2.22 -2.46 6.83
C GLY A 337 3.11 -3.68 6.60
N GLY A 338 2.92 -4.72 7.42
CA GLY A 338 3.60 -6.01 7.29
C GLY A 338 2.93 -6.98 6.32
N SER A 339 2.17 -6.51 5.34
CA SER A 339 1.23 -7.34 4.55
C SER A 339 1.60 -7.48 3.07
N GLY A 340 1.18 -8.58 2.44
CA GLY A 340 1.25 -8.78 0.99
C GLY A 340 0.03 -8.23 0.24
N ALA A 341 0.00 -8.33 -1.08
CA ALA A 341 -1.10 -7.86 -1.93
C ALA A 341 -1.96 -9.00 -2.53
N GLN A 342 -1.72 -10.25 -2.10
CA GLN A 342 -2.45 -11.44 -2.58
C GLN A 342 -2.34 -11.70 -4.10
N ILE A 343 -1.27 -11.20 -4.73
CA ILE A 343 -1.12 -11.29 -6.18
C ILE A 343 -0.73 -12.68 -6.67
N ASN A 344 -0.05 -13.47 -5.85
CA ASN A 344 0.55 -14.75 -6.26
C ASN A 344 -0.24 -15.97 -5.74
N PHE A 345 -1.56 -15.93 -5.86
CA PHE A 345 -2.45 -17.04 -5.50
C PHE A 345 -3.41 -17.35 -6.64
N ARG A 346 -3.83 -18.61 -6.78
CA ARG A 346 -4.92 -18.98 -7.69
C ARG A 346 -6.19 -18.27 -7.25
N PHE A 347 -6.86 -17.61 -8.18
CA PHE A 347 -7.96 -16.66 -7.89
C PHE A 347 -7.51 -15.46 -7.04
N ALA A 348 -6.34 -14.90 -7.32
CA ALA A 348 -5.80 -13.68 -6.69
C ALA A 348 -6.83 -12.56 -6.57
N ARG A 349 -6.79 -11.81 -5.46
CA ARG A 349 -7.72 -10.70 -5.14
C ARG A 349 -6.94 -9.43 -4.74
N THR A 350 -6.21 -8.84 -5.70
CA THR A 350 -5.34 -7.67 -5.48
C THR A 350 -6.09 -6.40 -5.06
N ASP A 351 -7.37 -6.31 -5.38
CA ASP A 351 -8.32 -5.27 -4.99
C ASP A 351 -8.73 -5.34 -3.50
N THR A 352 -8.52 -6.47 -2.83
CA THR A 352 -8.90 -6.62 -1.42
C THR A 352 -7.83 -6.12 -0.46
N THR A 353 -8.26 -5.62 0.71
CA THR A 353 -7.35 -5.28 1.80
C THR A 353 -7.97 -5.50 3.17
N GLU A 354 -7.29 -6.29 3.99
CA GLU A 354 -7.59 -6.53 5.39
C GLU A 354 -7.46 -5.25 6.20
N ARG A 355 -8.52 -4.95 6.95
CA ARG A 355 -8.60 -3.90 7.97
C ARG A 355 -9.59 -4.30 9.06
N ASN A 356 -9.67 -3.57 10.15
CA ASN A 356 -10.43 -3.94 11.34
C ASN A 356 -11.94 -4.24 11.11
N ARG A 357 -12.58 -3.76 10.04
CA ARG A 357 -13.96 -4.15 9.63
C ARG A 357 -14.05 -4.82 8.24
N GLN A 358 -12.97 -5.22 7.57
CA GLN A 358 -13.07 -5.83 6.23
C GLN A 358 -11.97 -6.83 5.88
N ASN A 359 -12.31 -7.83 5.04
CA ASN A 359 -11.37 -8.69 4.30
C ASN A 359 -10.31 -9.47 5.12
N HIS A 360 -10.56 -9.79 6.39
CA HIS A 360 -9.60 -10.52 7.24
C HIS A 360 -9.31 -11.97 6.81
N LEU A 361 -10.18 -12.54 5.98
CA LEU A 361 -10.16 -13.97 5.65
C LEU A 361 -9.42 -14.29 4.34
N TYR A 362 -8.66 -13.33 3.82
CA TYR A 362 -7.81 -13.51 2.64
C TYR A 362 -6.33 -13.71 3.00
N PRO A 363 -5.50 -14.31 2.12
CA PRO A 363 -4.09 -14.56 2.38
C PRO A 363 -3.22 -13.30 2.23
N GLU A 364 -3.53 -12.24 2.99
CA GLU A 364 -2.80 -10.98 2.98
C GLU A 364 -1.77 -10.89 4.10
N GLY A 365 -2.18 -11.24 5.33
CA GLY A 365 -1.37 -11.23 6.55
C GLY A 365 -0.59 -12.51 6.77
N VAL A 366 0.19 -12.95 5.78
CA VAL A 366 0.92 -14.22 5.81
C VAL A 366 2.40 -13.97 6.09
N PHE A 367 2.98 -14.75 7.00
CA PHE A 367 4.42 -14.73 7.30
C PHE A 367 5.26 -15.01 6.02
N PRO A 368 6.40 -14.33 5.78
CA PRO A 368 7.13 -13.42 6.67
C PRO A 368 6.60 -11.98 6.76
N PHE A 369 6.62 -11.43 7.99
CA PHE A 369 6.20 -10.05 8.28
C PHE A 369 7.33 -9.02 8.36
N ALA A 370 8.57 -9.45 8.60
CA ALA A 370 9.73 -8.59 8.77
C ALA A 370 10.75 -8.80 7.64
N HIS A 371 11.71 -7.89 7.55
CA HIS A 371 12.79 -7.95 6.56
C HIS A 371 13.76 -9.10 6.82
N GLN A 372 14.16 -9.24 8.08
CA GLN A 372 15.09 -10.23 8.59
C GLN A 372 14.54 -11.66 8.41
N VAL A 373 15.45 -12.62 8.19
CA VAL A 373 15.11 -14.05 8.19
C VAL A 373 14.92 -14.52 9.62
N LEU A 374 13.70 -14.95 9.95
CA LEU A 374 13.28 -15.37 11.28
C LEU A 374 12.61 -16.73 11.21
N THR A 375 12.62 -17.48 12.32
CA THR A 375 11.75 -18.64 12.49
C THR A 375 10.44 -18.19 13.13
N ASP A 376 9.33 -18.43 12.45
CA ASP A 376 8.00 -18.23 12.98
C ASP A 376 7.71 -19.22 14.11
N HIS A 377 7.42 -18.70 15.30
CA HIS A 377 7.11 -19.51 16.47
C HIS A 377 5.76 -20.25 16.39
N LEU A 378 4.82 -19.82 15.52
CA LEU A 378 3.51 -20.47 15.36
C LEU A 378 3.54 -21.58 14.31
N SER A 379 4.13 -21.35 13.13
CA SER A 379 4.19 -22.34 12.05
C SER A 379 5.49 -23.16 12.01
N GLY A 380 6.58 -22.68 12.61
CA GLY A 380 7.92 -23.24 12.47
C GLY A 380 8.64 -22.90 11.16
N LYS A 381 8.00 -22.16 10.24
CA LYS A 381 8.60 -21.74 8.97
C LYS A 381 9.73 -20.73 9.22
N THR A 382 10.83 -20.85 8.48
CA THR A 382 11.92 -19.86 8.51
C THR A 382 11.93 -19.09 7.20
N SER A 383 11.76 -17.78 7.25
CA SER A 383 11.80 -16.89 6.08
C SER A 383 11.91 -15.42 6.50
N GLY A 384 12.18 -14.53 5.55
CA GLY A 384 12.21 -13.07 5.70
C GLY A 384 12.01 -12.36 4.38
N ARG A 385 11.56 -11.10 4.36
CA ARG A 385 11.38 -10.39 3.07
C ARG A 385 12.68 -10.09 2.33
N ASP A 386 13.80 -10.08 3.02
CA ASP A 386 15.11 -9.87 2.41
C ASP A 386 15.77 -11.19 1.97
N GLU A 387 15.19 -12.35 2.29
CA GLU A 387 15.82 -13.67 2.10
C GLU A 387 16.38 -13.87 0.68
N LEU A 388 15.56 -13.66 -0.33
CA LEU A 388 15.96 -13.86 -1.72
C LEU A 388 16.89 -12.76 -2.23
N CYS A 389 16.66 -11.50 -1.83
CA CYS A 389 17.50 -10.39 -2.29
C CYS A 389 18.92 -10.46 -1.69
N LEU A 390 19.07 -10.98 -0.47
CA LEU A 390 20.37 -11.21 0.17
C LEU A 390 21.12 -12.33 -0.54
N ALA A 391 20.41 -13.37 -0.97
CA ALA A 391 21.00 -14.51 -1.66
C ALA A 391 21.56 -14.16 -3.04
N ASN A 392 20.99 -13.17 -3.73
CA ASN A 392 21.40 -12.77 -5.09
C ASN A 392 21.98 -11.34 -5.19
N ASP A 393 22.25 -10.65 -4.07
CA ASP A 393 22.80 -9.29 -4.00
C ASP A 393 21.93 -8.19 -4.66
N THR A 394 20.61 -8.39 -4.62
CA THR A 394 19.63 -7.46 -5.20
C THR A 394 18.81 -6.72 -4.14
N CYS A 395 19.24 -6.66 -2.88
CA CYS A 395 18.47 -5.91 -1.88
C CYS A 395 18.43 -4.41 -2.19
N PRO A 396 17.24 -3.79 -2.18
CA PRO A 396 17.11 -2.34 -2.26
C PRO A 396 17.35 -1.71 -0.89
N LYS A 397 17.85 -0.46 -0.87
CA LYS A 397 17.71 0.39 0.33
C LYS A 397 16.25 0.83 0.43
N ARG A 398 15.65 0.73 1.60
CA ARG A 398 14.20 0.84 1.75
C ARG A 398 13.79 1.66 2.96
N PHE A 399 12.80 2.51 2.78
CA PHE A 399 12.03 3.12 3.85
C PHE A 399 10.61 2.58 3.85
N ASP A 400 10.23 2.00 4.99
CA ASP A 400 8.85 1.64 5.28
C ASP A 400 8.22 2.73 6.15
N VAL A 401 7.50 3.61 5.49
CA VAL A 401 6.75 4.70 6.11
C VAL A 401 5.31 4.23 6.32
N ASN A 402 4.84 4.25 7.56
CA ASN A 402 3.47 3.89 7.88
C ASN A 402 2.82 5.00 8.70
N THR A 403 1.51 5.13 8.63
CA THR A 403 0.79 6.03 9.54
C THR A 403 0.38 5.28 10.80
N ALA A 404 -0.05 6.00 11.83
CA ALA A 404 -0.63 5.39 13.02
C ALA A 404 -1.77 4.42 12.68
N ASN A 405 -2.55 4.68 11.62
CA ASN A 405 -3.63 3.80 11.18
C ASN A 405 -3.18 2.36 10.87
N GLU A 406 -2.05 2.17 10.20
CA GLU A 406 -1.61 0.82 9.83
C GLU A 406 -1.21 -0.02 11.06
N TYR A 407 -0.85 0.61 12.19
CA TYR A 407 -0.68 -0.10 13.46
C TYR A 407 -2.00 -0.63 14.00
N TRP A 408 -3.08 0.15 13.87
CA TRP A 408 -4.42 -0.23 14.31
C TRP A 408 -5.11 -1.24 13.38
N VAL A 409 -4.97 -1.08 12.07
CA VAL A 409 -5.80 -1.86 11.12
C VAL A 409 -5.03 -2.92 10.36
N LYS A 410 -3.69 -2.88 10.39
CA LYS A 410 -2.83 -3.85 9.67
C LYS A 410 -1.79 -4.55 10.53
N ALA A 411 -1.82 -4.37 11.86
CA ALA A 411 -0.84 -4.94 12.77
C ALA A 411 0.61 -4.62 12.35
N CYS A 412 0.84 -3.36 11.98
CA CYS A 412 2.11 -2.90 11.41
C CYS A 412 3.34 -3.15 12.30
N SER A 413 3.17 -3.31 13.62
CA SER A 413 4.29 -3.63 14.53
C SER A 413 5.06 -4.89 14.12
N LEU A 414 4.40 -5.88 13.50
CA LEU A 414 5.03 -7.11 13.01
C LEU A 414 6.09 -6.86 11.92
N LEU A 415 6.13 -5.66 11.33
CA LEU A 415 7.15 -5.25 10.38
C LEU A 415 8.54 -5.09 11.02
N HIS A 416 8.57 -4.76 12.32
CA HIS A 416 9.79 -4.44 13.07
C HIS A 416 9.89 -5.19 14.40
N THR A 417 9.15 -6.30 14.54
CA THR A 417 9.24 -7.23 15.67
C THR A 417 9.42 -8.65 15.17
N ASP A 418 9.93 -9.53 16.03
CA ASP A 418 9.84 -10.96 15.77
C ASP A 418 8.38 -11.45 15.90
N THR A 419 8.15 -12.73 15.62
CA THR A 419 6.80 -13.29 15.71
C THR A 419 6.30 -13.39 17.15
N HIS A 420 7.15 -13.25 18.18
CA HIS A 420 6.76 -13.14 19.58
C HIS A 420 6.44 -11.71 20.03
N GLY A 421 6.64 -10.71 19.16
CA GLY A 421 6.39 -9.31 19.46
C GLY A 421 7.57 -8.60 20.13
N ASN A 422 8.78 -9.20 20.11
CA ASN A 422 10.00 -8.56 20.60
C ASN A 422 10.57 -7.63 19.53
N ASP A 423 11.08 -6.46 19.95
CA ASP A 423 11.69 -5.49 19.04
C ASP A 423 12.88 -6.09 18.26
N LEU A 424 12.88 -5.92 16.94
CA LEU A 424 14.04 -6.24 16.10
C LEU A 424 14.94 -5.01 15.91
N PRO A 425 16.27 -5.20 15.81
CA PRO A 425 17.15 -4.15 15.33
C PRO A 425 16.83 -3.83 13.88
N ASP A 426 17.08 -2.60 13.46
CA ASP A 426 16.91 -2.21 12.07
C ASP A 426 17.84 -3.05 11.18
N PRO A 427 17.33 -3.61 10.05
CA PRO A 427 18.17 -4.33 9.11
C PRO A 427 19.09 -3.35 8.38
N GLU A 428 20.17 -3.87 7.80
CA GLU A 428 21.16 -3.06 7.09
C GLU A 428 20.53 -2.18 6.01
N PHE A 429 19.57 -2.72 5.26
CA PHE A 429 18.99 -2.08 4.09
C PHE A 429 17.63 -1.42 4.32
N ALA A 430 17.09 -1.40 5.55
CA ALA A 430 15.80 -0.77 5.81
C ALA A 430 15.79 0.19 7.02
N ARG A 431 14.89 1.18 6.95
CA ARG A 431 14.47 2.00 8.09
C ARG A 431 12.95 2.08 8.14
N PHE A 432 12.42 2.25 9.34
CA PHE A 432 10.99 2.26 9.64
C PHE A 432 10.58 3.59 10.24
N TYR A 433 9.51 4.18 9.73
CA TYR A 433 8.97 5.43 10.26
C TYR A 433 7.46 5.32 10.44
N MET A 434 6.98 5.54 11.66
CA MET A 434 5.58 5.81 11.91
C MET A 434 5.35 7.32 11.85
N LEU A 435 4.51 7.80 10.95
CA LEU A 435 3.97 9.16 10.99
C LEU A 435 2.83 9.19 12.02
N SER A 436 3.11 9.81 13.17
CA SER A 436 2.26 9.80 14.37
C SER A 436 0.95 10.53 14.14
N GLY A 437 -0.16 10.00 14.64
CA GLY A 437 -1.45 10.69 14.59
C GLY A 437 -2.05 10.86 13.20
N LEU A 438 -1.64 10.08 12.20
CA LEU A 438 -2.20 10.11 10.84
C LEU A 438 -3.17 8.95 10.57
N SER A 439 -4.23 9.25 9.81
CA SER A 439 -5.12 8.29 9.14
C SER A 439 -4.43 7.60 7.95
N HIS A 440 -5.11 6.64 7.29
CA HIS A 440 -4.58 6.04 6.04
C HIS A 440 -4.66 6.99 4.85
N ARG A 441 -5.74 7.78 4.80
CA ARG A 441 -6.03 8.77 3.76
C ARG A 441 -6.05 10.17 4.33
N LEU A 442 -5.73 11.17 3.51
CA LEU A 442 -5.89 12.56 3.90
C LEU A 442 -7.38 12.89 4.02
N GLY A 443 -7.82 13.25 5.22
CA GLY A 443 -9.20 13.64 5.52
C GLY A 443 -9.45 15.14 5.40
N ASN A 444 -10.63 15.56 5.84
CA ASN A 444 -11.12 16.92 5.89
C ASN A 444 -11.77 17.21 7.25
N ILE A 445 -11.20 18.14 8.01
CA ILE A 445 -11.64 18.49 9.38
C ILE A 445 -13.07 19.05 9.49
N THR A 446 -13.74 19.31 8.37
CA THR A 446 -15.15 19.75 8.33
C THR A 446 -16.14 18.62 8.03
N LYS A 447 -15.63 17.42 7.74
CA LYS A 447 -16.42 16.25 7.34
C LYS A 447 -16.20 15.12 8.33
N ARG A 448 -17.27 14.38 8.60
CA ARG A 448 -17.22 13.16 9.42
C ARG A 448 -17.21 11.88 8.57
N GLY A 449 -17.65 11.96 7.31
CA GLY A 449 -17.87 10.77 6.49
C GLY A 449 -18.80 9.78 7.20
N GLU A 450 -18.36 8.53 7.21
CA GLU A 450 -18.96 7.38 7.89
C GLU A 450 -18.62 7.36 9.40
N GLY A 451 -17.64 8.16 9.83
CA GLY A 451 -17.10 8.20 11.17
C GLY A 451 -17.90 9.00 12.20
N GLN A 452 -17.64 8.72 13.48
CA GLN A 452 -18.23 9.43 14.62
C GLN A 452 -17.67 10.84 14.78
N GLN A 453 -16.39 11.06 14.47
CA GLN A 453 -15.68 12.35 14.61
C GLN A 453 -15.32 12.97 13.26
N PHE A 454 -14.78 14.19 13.25
CA PHE A 454 -14.24 14.76 12.02
C PHE A 454 -13.05 13.94 11.55
N THR A 455 -12.90 13.83 10.23
CA THR A 455 -11.79 13.09 9.61
C THR A 455 -10.47 13.83 9.79
N ASN A 456 -9.36 13.09 9.77
CA ASN A 456 -8.04 13.56 10.10
C ASN A 456 -7.29 14.11 8.88
N ALA A 457 -6.87 15.38 8.93
CA ALA A 457 -6.25 16.09 7.80
C ALA A 457 -4.73 16.27 7.91
N VAL A 458 -4.05 15.56 8.81
CA VAL A 458 -2.59 15.64 8.90
C VAL A 458 -1.97 15.05 7.63
N ASN A 459 -1.14 15.84 6.94
CA ASN A 459 -0.65 15.51 5.60
C ASN A 459 0.79 14.94 5.62
N PRO A 460 1.03 13.73 5.09
CA PRO A 460 2.35 13.11 5.13
C PRO A 460 3.33 13.63 4.06
N ASN A 461 2.86 14.37 3.04
CA ASN A 461 3.62 14.62 1.81
C ASN A 461 4.97 15.31 2.04
N ALA A 462 5.03 16.28 2.96
CA ALA A 462 6.27 17.00 3.26
C ALA A 462 7.37 16.06 3.80
N SER A 463 6.97 15.11 4.66
CA SER A 463 7.89 14.09 5.16
C SER A 463 8.33 13.12 4.06
N HIS A 464 7.43 12.73 3.16
CA HIS A 464 7.81 11.89 2.02
C HIS A 464 8.82 12.56 1.09
N ARG A 465 8.70 13.88 0.85
CA ARG A 465 9.70 14.62 0.07
C ARG A 465 11.07 14.59 0.74
N ALA A 466 11.13 14.87 2.04
CA ALA A 466 12.38 14.81 2.80
C ALA A 466 12.99 13.39 2.81
N LEU A 467 12.15 12.38 2.99
CA LEU A 467 12.56 10.97 2.97
C LEU A 467 12.99 10.51 1.57
N LEU A 468 12.39 11.00 0.48
CA LEU A 468 12.87 10.71 -0.87
C LEU A 468 14.29 11.25 -1.08
N VAL A 469 14.56 12.48 -0.64
CA VAL A 469 15.91 13.08 -0.68
C VAL A 469 16.89 12.29 0.18
N ALA A 470 16.48 11.87 1.38
CA ALA A 470 17.31 11.04 2.25
C ALA A 470 17.59 9.65 1.66
N LEU A 471 16.62 9.06 0.97
CA LEU A 471 16.75 7.77 0.30
C LEU A 471 17.72 7.85 -0.88
N ASP A 472 17.60 8.88 -1.73
CA ASP A 472 18.53 9.10 -2.85
C ASP A 472 19.97 9.29 -2.35
N ALA A 473 20.19 10.11 -1.32
CA ALA A 473 21.52 10.26 -0.73
C ALA A 473 22.04 8.91 -0.19
N TRP A 474 21.20 8.16 0.52
CA TRP A 474 21.59 6.85 1.03
C TRP A 474 21.98 5.90 -0.11
N VAL A 475 21.19 5.83 -1.18
CA VAL A 475 21.43 4.97 -2.34
C VAL A 475 22.67 5.39 -3.13
N SER A 476 22.74 6.66 -3.53
CA SER A 476 23.68 7.14 -4.55
C SER A 476 25.07 7.47 -4.02
N ASP A 477 25.19 7.95 -2.78
CA ASP A 477 26.48 8.32 -2.19
C ASP A 477 26.80 7.65 -0.85
N GLY A 478 25.83 6.93 -0.25
CA GLY A 478 26.02 6.19 0.99
C GLY A 478 25.75 6.96 2.27
N SER A 479 25.26 8.21 2.18
CA SER A 479 24.88 9.02 3.34
C SER A 479 23.81 8.33 4.19
N LEU A 480 24.09 8.05 5.45
CA LEU A 480 23.13 7.39 6.34
C LEU A 480 21.84 8.22 6.48
N PRO A 481 20.67 7.58 6.47
CA PRO A 481 19.39 8.24 6.69
C PRO A 481 19.15 8.52 8.18
N PRO A 482 18.07 9.26 8.54
CA PRO A 482 17.58 9.28 9.91
C PRO A 482 17.37 7.86 10.47
N GLU A 483 17.58 7.68 11.77
CA GLU A 483 17.29 6.41 12.42
C GLU A 483 15.78 6.15 12.48
N SER A 484 15.39 4.88 12.57
CA SER A 484 13.97 4.50 12.61
C SER A 484 13.24 5.14 13.79
N ARG A 485 12.00 5.53 13.56
CA ARG A 485 11.11 6.15 14.54
C ARG A 485 9.78 5.40 14.52
N VAL A 486 9.65 4.39 15.35
CA VAL A 486 8.47 3.53 15.50
C VAL A 486 8.21 3.26 16.98
N PRO A 487 6.98 2.86 17.38
CA PRO A 487 6.77 2.34 18.73
C PRO A 487 7.66 1.13 18.98
N ARG A 488 8.22 1.05 20.19
CA ARG A 488 9.08 -0.05 20.64
C ARG A 488 8.48 -0.65 21.90
N GLN A 489 8.52 -1.98 21.99
CA GLN A 489 8.03 -2.74 23.14
C GLN A 489 8.63 -2.23 24.45
N ALA A 490 9.95 -1.96 24.44
CA ALA A 490 10.68 -1.54 25.63
C ALA A 490 10.37 -0.12 26.13
N GLU A 491 9.66 0.69 25.33
CA GLU A 491 9.52 2.13 25.59
C GLU A 491 8.06 2.59 25.67
N ASN A 492 7.28 2.36 24.61
CA ASN A 492 6.04 3.09 24.36
C ASN A 492 4.98 2.28 23.60
N ALA A 493 5.07 0.95 23.58
CA ALA A 493 4.07 0.08 22.98
C ALA A 493 2.92 -0.27 23.94
N VAL A 494 1.75 -0.57 23.37
CA VAL A 494 0.61 -1.24 24.03
C VAL A 494 0.11 -2.38 23.16
N PHE A 495 0.16 -3.59 23.70
CA PHE A 495 -0.25 -4.78 22.98
C PHE A 495 -1.77 -4.84 22.81
N ALA A 496 -2.18 -5.30 21.65
CA ALA A 496 -3.54 -5.74 21.40
C ALA A 496 -3.83 -6.98 22.27
N VAL A 497 -5.00 -6.99 22.91
CA VAL A 497 -5.56 -8.17 23.55
C VAL A 497 -6.46 -8.87 22.53
N PRO A 498 -6.06 -10.02 21.96
CA PRO A 498 -6.89 -10.71 20.99
C PRO A 498 -8.13 -11.30 21.66
N GLN A 499 -9.24 -11.30 20.93
CA GLN A 499 -10.47 -11.98 21.34
C GLN A 499 -10.54 -13.34 20.62
N PRO A 500 -10.47 -14.47 21.34
CA PRO A 500 -10.44 -15.79 20.70
C PRO A 500 -11.63 -16.01 19.76
N GLY A 501 -11.34 -16.34 18.49
CA GLY A 501 -12.37 -16.58 17.47
C GLY A 501 -12.98 -15.31 16.87
N SER A 502 -12.50 -14.12 17.23
CA SER A 502 -12.86 -12.85 16.59
C SER A 502 -11.73 -12.36 15.69
N GLN A 503 -12.09 -11.70 14.58
CA GLN A 503 -11.17 -11.03 13.65
C GLN A 503 -10.55 -9.74 14.25
N THR A 504 -10.99 -9.33 15.43
CA THR A 504 -10.51 -8.12 16.11
C THR A 504 -10.04 -8.40 17.53
N GLY A 505 -9.31 -7.45 18.08
CA GLY A 505 -8.88 -7.40 19.48
C GLY A 505 -9.28 -6.09 20.13
N ILE A 506 -8.74 -5.85 21.33
CA ILE A 506 -8.93 -4.61 22.09
C ILE A 506 -7.56 -4.08 22.51
N VAL A 507 -7.30 -2.80 22.31
CA VAL A 507 -6.24 -2.07 23.01
C VAL A 507 -6.84 -1.46 24.28
N PRO A 508 -6.41 -1.86 25.49
CA PRO A 508 -6.96 -1.32 26.74
C PRO A 508 -6.74 0.20 26.86
N GLN A 509 -7.79 0.93 27.25
CA GLN A 509 -7.77 2.40 27.27
C GLN A 509 -6.73 2.97 28.25
N ASP A 510 -6.64 2.36 29.43
CA ASP A 510 -5.73 2.74 30.51
C ASP A 510 -4.27 2.45 30.17
N GLU A 511 -3.99 1.31 29.54
CA GLU A 511 -2.66 0.97 29.05
C GLU A 511 -2.20 1.90 27.91
N LEU A 512 -3.12 2.25 27.00
CA LEU A 512 -2.89 3.24 25.94
C LEU A 512 -2.56 4.62 26.50
N GLY A 513 -3.13 4.97 27.65
CA GLY A 513 -3.10 6.32 28.21
C GLY A 513 -4.16 7.24 27.58
N TRP A 514 -5.20 6.67 26.96
CA TRP A 514 -6.20 7.45 26.24
C TRP A 514 -7.09 8.27 27.18
N PRO A 515 -7.13 9.61 27.03
CA PRO A 515 -7.90 10.47 27.93
C PRO A 515 -9.42 10.29 27.75
N ASN A 516 -10.17 10.51 28.82
CA ASN A 516 -11.63 10.55 28.77
C ASN A 516 -12.09 11.87 28.13
N ILE A 517 -12.13 11.90 26.79
CA ILE A 517 -12.56 13.08 26.03
C ILE A 517 -14.10 13.11 25.96
N PRO A 518 -14.77 14.19 26.41
CA PRO A 518 -16.23 14.30 26.35
C PRO A 518 -16.77 14.15 24.92
N GLY A 519 -17.76 13.27 24.75
CA GLY A 519 -18.42 13.04 23.45
C GLY A 519 -17.61 12.17 22.46
N VAL A 520 -16.56 11.49 22.93
CA VAL A 520 -15.76 10.56 22.13
C VAL A 520 -15.87 9.16 22.70
N THR A 521 -16.27 8.20 21.87
CA THR A 521 -16.31 6.79 22.22
C THR A 521 -14.92 6.16 22.01
N TYR A 522 -14.45 5.42 23.01
CA TYR A 522 -13.28 4.55 22.88
C TYR A 522 -13.69 3.10 23.16
N ASN A 523 -13.46 2.21 22.20
CA ASN A 523 -13.68 0.76 22.37
C ASN A 523 -12.40 -0.08 22.12
N GLY A 524 -11.29 0.56 21.75
CA GLY A 524 -10.01 -0.08 21.50
C GLY A 524 -9.98 -1.06 20.32
N VAL A 525 -10.97 -1.04 19.42
CA VAL A 525 -11.06 -2.01 18.32
C VAL A 525 -9.80 -1.97 17.45
N ILE A 526 -9.17 -3.12 17.28
CA ILE A 526 -7.91 -3.28 16.54
C ILE A 526 -7.94 -4.58 15.73
N THR A 527 -7.29 -4.60 14.56
CA THR A 527 -7.10 -5.84 13.80
C THR A 527 -6.17 -6.79 14.57
N THR A 528 -6.50 -8.08 14.57
CA THR A 528 -5.63 -9.15 15.06
C THR A 528 -5.09 -9.98 13.89
N ARG A 529 -3.86 -10.48 14.01
CA ARG A 529 -3.24 -11.29 12.94
C ARG A 529 -3.24 -12.76 13.29
N TYR A 530 -4.09 -13.53 12.63
CA TYR A 530 -4.11 -14.98 12.80
C TYR A 530 -3.13 -15.69 11.87
N LEU A 531 -2.54 -16.78 12.35
CA LEU A 531 -2.04 -17.82 11.44
C LEU A 531 -3.25 -18.60 10.92
N LEU A 532 -3.82 -18.16 9.80
CA LEU A 532 -4.96 -18.83 9.16
C LEU A 532 -4.53 -20.12 8.44
N ASP A 533 -5.50 -21.00 8.19
CA ASP A 533 -5.32 -22.27 7.45
C ASP A 533 -6.10 -22.18 6.12
N PHE A 534 -5.36 -21.92 5.04
CA PHE A 534 -5.88 -21.77 3.68
C PHE A 534 -5.96 -23.10 2.90
N GLY A 535 -5.62 -24.22 3.55
CA GLY A 535 -5.63 -25.55 2.96
C GLY A 535 -4.24 -26.13 2.68
N PRO A 536 -4.16 -27.43 2.32
CA PRO A 536 -2.90 -28.17 2.18
C PRO A 536 -2.02 -27.71 1.02
N ASP A 537 -2.61 -27.15 -0.04
CA ASP A 537 -1.90 -26.75 -1.27
C ASP A 537 -1.50 -25.26 -1.25
N PHE A 538 -1.57 -24.62 -0.08
CA PHE A 538 -1.36 -23.17 0.05
C PHE A 538 0.07 -22.74 -0.30
N GLU A 539 1.07 -23.58 -0.03
CA GLU A 539 2.47 -23.31 -0.39
C GLU A 539 2.70 -23.32 -1.91
N ASP A 540 1.82 -24.00 -2.67
CA ASP A 540 1.80 -23.96 -4.14
C ASP A 540 0.93 -22.81 -4.69
N GLY A 541 0.52 -21.88 -3.82
CA GLY A 541 -0.32 -20.74 -4.17
C GLY A 541 -1.80 -21.07 -4.34
N VAL A 542 -2.26 -22.25 -3.96
CA VAL A 542 -3.66 -22.69 -4.12
C VAL A 542 -4.43 -22.58 -2.81
N VAL A 543 -5.41 -21.68 -2.76
CA VAL A 543 -6.32 -21.53 -1.61
C VAL A 543 -7.50 -22.49 -1.77
N SER A 544 -7.51 -23.58 -0.99
CA SER A 544 -8.58 -24.59 -1.03
C SER A 544 -9.56 -24.49 0.15
N LYS A 545 -9.23 -23.74 1.20
CA LYS A 545 -10.14 -23.34 2.27
C LYS A 545 -10.44 -21.85 2.15
N CYS A 546 -11.57 -21.52 1.53
CA CYS A 546 -11.97 -20.13 1.26
C CYS A 546 -13.46 -19.92 1.58
N PRO A 547 -13.81 -19.11 2.59
CA PRO A 547 -12.90 -18.48 3.55
C PRO A 547 -12.32 -19.50 4.56
N PRO A 548 -11.13 -19.26 5.12
CA PRO A 548 -10.64 -19.95 6.30
C PRO A 548 -11.46 -19.60 7.56
N SER A 549 -11.26 -20.35 8.64
CA SER A 549 -11.83 -20.06 9.96
C SER A 549 -10.78 -19.50 10.92
N VAL A 550 -11.17 -18.55 11.77
CA VAL A 550 -10.37 -18.02 12.90
C VAL A 550 -10.50 -18.88 14.16
N VAL A 551 -11.47 -19.80 14.21
CA VAL A 551 -11.74 -20.62 15.40
C VAL A 551 -10.56 -21.53 15.72
N GLY A 552 -10.05 -21.45 16.95
CA GLY A 552 -8.92 -22.25 17.41
C GLY A 552 -7.59 -21.94 16.72
N ARG A 553 -7.51 -20.83 15.98
CA ARG A 553 -6.26 -20.39 15.34
C ARG A 553 -5.46 -19.51 16.29
N PRO A 554 -4.11 -19.62 16.29
CA PRO A 554 -3.26 -18.75 17.10
C PRO A 554 -3.11 -17.36 16.46
N VAL A 555 -2.81 -16.36 17.30
CA VAL A 555 -2.68 -14.95 16.91
C VAL A 555 -1.25 -14.48 17.15
N TYR A 556 -0.70 -13.73 16.20
CA TYR A 556 0.56 -13.02 16.36
C TYR A 556 0.37 -11.77 17.24
N PRO A 557 1.22 -11.55 18.23
CA PRO A 557 1.17 -10.35 19.06
C PRO A 557 1.49 -9.11 18.23
N ASN A 558 0.58 -8.13 18.27
CA ASN A 558 0.77 -6.82 17.65
C ASN A 558 0.44 -5.70 18.64
N PHE A 559 1.00 -4.52 18.41
CA PHE A 559 0.86 -3.38 19.32
C PHE A 559 0.75 -2.04 18.58
N VAL A 560 0.32 -1.02 19.32
CA VAL A 560 0.26 0.39 18.89
C VAL A 560 1.14 1.26 19.80
N SER A 561 1.33 2.53 19.44
CA SER A 561 1.98 3.51 20.32
C SER A 561 1.06 3.93 21.46
N LYS A 562 1.63 4.12 22.66
CA LYS A 562 1.04 4.93 23.73
C LYS A 562 0.78 6.37 23.25
N VAL A 563 -0.14 7.05 23.93
CA VAL A 563 -0.47 8.45 23.68
C VAL A 563 -0.08 9.35 24.86
N ASP A 564 0.10 10.64 24.59
CA ASP A 564 0.27 11.68 25.60
C ASP A 564 -1.07 12.06 26.27
N ALA A 565 -1.03 13.01 27.21
CA ALA A 565 -2.22 13.48 27.92
C ALA A 565 -3.29 14.12 27.01
N ASP A 566 -2.91 14.49 25.78
CA ASP A 566 -3.83 15.00 24.77
C ASP A 566 -4.35 13.91 23.85
N GLY A 567 -3.95 12.64 24.03
CA GLY A 567 -4.36 11.53 23.17
C GLY A 567 -3.60 11.44 21.84
N ASN A 568 -2.48 12.16 21.68
CA ASN A 568 -1.63 12.07 20.49
C ASN A 568 -0.46 11.09 20.70
N GLU A 569 -0.06 10.32 19.69
CA GLU A 569 0.97 9.29 19.83
C GLU A 569 2.32 9.83 20.32
N LEU A 570 2.96 9.09 21.23
CA LEU A 570 4.30 9.39 21.75
C LEU A 570 5.41 8.97 20.79
N ALA A 571 5.28 7.79 20.18
CA ALA A 571 6.27 7.26 19.27
C ALA A 571 6.15 7.90 17.87
N GLY A 572 7.16 7.67 17.03
CA GLY A 572 7.14 8.06 15.63
C GLY A 572 7.65 9.47 15.34
N VAL A 573 7.41 9.90 14.11
CA VAL A 573 7.66 11.25 13.59
C VAL A 573 6.38 12.07 13.77
N ARG A 574 6.39 12.97 14.75
CA ARG A 574 5.29 13.90 15.02
C ARG A 574 5.43 15.14 14.13
N LEU A 575 4.65 15.19 13.05
CA LEU A 575 4.56 16.37 12.18
C LEU A 575 4.05 17.60 12.98
N PRO A 576 4.23 18.84 12.48
CA PRO A 576 3.88 20.05 13.24
C PRO A 576 2.45 20.06 13.79
N GLU A 577 1.48 19.51 13.06
CA GLU A 577 0.08 19.38 13.49
C GLU A 577 -0.11 18.50 14.74
N VAL A 578 0.84 17.59 15.01
CA VAL A 578 0.83 16.64 16.13
C VAL A 578 1.80 17.07 17.24
N ALA A 579 2.90 17.73 16.88
CA ALA A 579 3.89 18.27 17.82
C ALA A 579 3.46 19.62 18.43
N ALA A 580 2.71 20.43 17.70
CA ALA A 580 2.04 21.65 18.14
C ALA A 580 0.51 21.52 17.95
N PRO A 581 -0.15 20.63 18.71
CA PRO A 581 -1.52 20.21 18.42
C PRO A 581 -2.55 21.30 18.72
N VAL A 582 -3.57 21.36 17.87
CA VAL A 582 -4.83 22.09 18.11
C VAL A 582 -6.02 21.15 18.34
N ALA A 583 -5.77 19.85 18.22
CA ALA A 583 -6.72 18.77 18.36
C ALA A 583 -6.00 17.49 18.79
N THR A 584 -6.75 16.51 19.26
CA THR A 584 -6.30 15.11 19.23
C THR A 584 -6.46 14.59 17.81
N THR A 585 -5.38 14.05 17.25
CA THR A 585 -5.39 13.39 15.95
C THR A 585 -5.02 11.93 16.11
N THR A 586 -5.83 11.01 15.61
CA THR A 586 -5.62 9.56 15.82
C THR A 586 -5.40 8.82 14.51
N GLY A 587 -4.76 7.66 14.60
CA GLY A 587 -4.74 6.66 13.53
C GLY A 587 -6.00 5.78 13.44
N TRP A 588 -6.92 5.84 14.40
CA TRP A 588 -8.12 5.00 14.44
C TRP A 588 -9.38 5.85 14.52
N ALA A 589 -10.47 5.36 13.94
CA ALA A 589 -11.79 5.97 14.02
C ALA A 589 -12.87 4.89 14.21
N LEU A 590 -14.05 5.33 14.68
CA LEU A 590 -15.24 4.49 14.82
C LEU A 590 -16.34 4.99 13.91
N ARG A 591 -17.10 4.07 13.36
CA ARG A 591 -18.26 4.36 12.49
C ARG A 591 -19.44 4.87 13.32
N ARG A 592 -20.22 5.77 12.73
CA ARG A 592 -21.40 6.40 13.37
C ARG A 592 -22.67 5.57 13.19
N ALA A 593 -23.73 5.94 13.93
CA ALA A 593 -25.09 5.43 13.73
C ALA A 593 -25.51 5.45 12.26
N GLY A 594 -26.05 4.32 11.77
CA GLY A 594 -26.46 4.14 10.36
C GLY A 594 -25.36 3.66 9.41
N PHE A 595 -24.11 3.53 9.89
CA PHE A 595 -22.98 3.03 9.10
C PHE A 595 -22.30 1.81 9.72
N GLY A 596 -22.95 1.10 10.65
CA GLY A 596 -22.32 0.03 11.45
C GLY A 596 -21.64 0.62 12.70
N GLU A 597 -22.43 1.25 13.56
CA GLU A 597 -21.97 2.02 14.72
C GLU A 597 -21.00 1.23 15.62
N ASN A 598 -19.90 1.86 16.03
CA ASN A 598 -18.81 1.27 16.85
C ASN A 598 -17.98 0.17 16.15
N ASP A 599 -18.37 -0.22 14.95
CA ASP A 599 -17.49 -0.45 13.81
C ASP A 599 -16.12 0.24 13.84
N GLY A 600 -15.02 -0.43 13.51
CA GLY A 600 -13.82 0.28 13.03
C GLY A 600 -14.11 1.05 11.73
N ASP A 601 -13.67 2.31 11.64
CA ASP A 601 -13.72 3.13 10.43
C ASP A 601 -12.34 3.13 9.76
N GLU A 602 -12.16 2.23 8.81
CA GLU A 602 -10.93 1.47 8.68
C GLU A 602 -9.77 2.22 8.01
N ALA A 603 -10.08 3.23 7.21
CA ALA A 603 -9.08 4.07 6.54
C ALA A 603 -8.94 5.45 7.18
N ASP A 604 -9.79 5.75 8.15
CA ASP A 604 -9.89 7.06 8.76
C ASP A 604 -9.24 7.12 10.14
N GLY A 605 -9.03 8.37 10.54
CA GLY A 605 -8.55 8.78 11.83
C GLY A 605 -9.41 9.94 12.29
N GLN A 606 -9.29 10.30 13.55
CA GLN A 606 -10.15 11.33 14.14
C GLN A 606 -9.39 12.64 14.25
N HIS A 607 -10.10 13.74 14.05
CA HIS A 607 -9.70 15.09 14.44
C HIS A 607 -10.68 15.57 15.51
N ILE A 608 -10.22 15.69 16.75
CA ILE A 608 -11.03 16.06 17.91
C ILE A 608 -10.51 17.39 18.48
N PRO A 609 -11.09 18.53 18.10
CA PRO A 609 -10.57 19.85 18.47
C PRO A 609 -10.42 20.03 19.98
N PHE A 610 -9.39 20.77 20.39
CA PHE A 610 -9.30 21.30 21.74
C PHE A 610 -10.31 22.44 21.93
N LYS A 611 -10.66 22.72 23.20
CA LYS A 611 -11.40 23.93 23.53
C LYS A 611 -10.51 25.16 23.36
N THR A 612 -11.11 26.27 22.95
CA THR A 612 -10.35 27.49 22.67
C THR A 612 -9.89 28.11 23.98
N THR A 613 -10.80 28.21 24.96
CA THR A 613 -10.54 28.87 26.25
C THR A 613 -10.54 27.89 27.42
N LYS A 614 -9.91 28.31 28.53
CA LYS A 614 -9.93 27.56 29.78
C LYS A 614 -11.36 27.37 30.32
N GLU A 615 -12.20 28.38 30.18
CA GLU A 615 -13.59 28.34 30.63
C GLU A 615 -14.39 27.28 29.88
N GLU A 616 -14.28 27.26 28.54
CA GLU A 616 -14.91 26.24 27.69
C GLU A 616 -14.44 24.83 28.03
N ARG A 617 -13.13 24.66 28.29
CA ARG A 617 -12.55 23.37 28.70
C ARG A 617 -13.16 22.87 30.01
N ILE A 618 -13.17 23.71 31.05
CA ILE A 618 -13.71 23.34 32.35
C ILE A 618 -15.21 23.04 32.26
N ALA A 619 -15.97 23.87 31.53
CA ALA A 619 -17.41 23.68 31.35
C ALA A 619 -17.73 22.37 30.61
N ALA A 620 -16.90 21.97 29.65
CA ALA A 620 -17.06 20.71 28.92
C ALA A 620 -16.55 19.48 29.71
N GLY A 621 -15.77 19.68 30.78
CA GLY A 621 -15.11 18.59 31.49
C GLY A 621 -13.97 17.95 30.68
N ASP A 622 -13.37 18.69 29.75
CA ASP A 622 -12.29 18.17 28.90
C ASP A 622 -10.96 18.17 29.68
N PRO A 623 -10.29 17.01 29.80
CA PRO A 623 -9.04 16.91 30.56
C PRO A 623 -7.84 17.55 29.84
N ARG A 624 -7.92 17.76 28.52
CA ARG A 624 -6.83 18.26 27.67
C ARG A 624 -6.73 19.77 27.78
N LEU A 625 -5.53 20.35 27.82
CA LEU A 625 -5.37 21.81 27.92
C LEU A 625 -6.02 22.53 26.73
N SER A 626 -6.69 23.65 27.01
CA SER A 626 -7.25 24.53 25.98
C SER A 626 -6.15 25.20 25.16
N LEU A 627 -6.51 25.74 23.99
CA LEU A 627 -5.56 26.50 23.16
C LEU A 627 -5.00 27.70 23.92
N GLU A 628 -5.83 28.44 24.66
CA GLU A 628 -5.43 29.56 25.51
C GLU A 628 -4.42 29.15 26.59
N GLU A 629 -4.67 28.04 27.32
CA GLU A 629 -3.74 27.55 28.34
C GLU A 629 -2.40 27.07 27.74
N ARG A 630 -2.42 26.64 26.48
CA ARG A 630 -1.26 26.04 25.80
C ARG A 630 -0.36 27.05 25.12
N TYR A 631 -0.96 27.97 24.37
CA TYR A 631 -0.24 28.90 23.49
C TYR A 631 -0.32 30.35 23.94
N ILE A 632 -1.20 30.68 24.89
CA ILE A 632 -1.49 32.03 25.39
C ILE A 632 -2.15 32.93 24.33
N ASN A 633 -1.61 32.99 23.11
CA ASN A 633 -2.12 33.77 21.99
C ASN A 633 -1.66 33.18 20.63
N HIS A 634 -2.10 33.78 19.53
CA HIS A 634 -1.74 33.36 18.18
C HIS A 634 -0.22 33.33 17.92
N SER A 635 0.54 34.33 18.41
CA SER A 635 2.00 34.34 18.24
C SER A 635 2.67 33.17 18.94
N GLY A 636 2.17 32.77 20.12
CA GLY A 636 2.66 31.59 20.81
C GLY A 636 2.39 30.30 20.06
N TYR A 637 1.25 30.19 19.35
CA TYR A 637 0.98 29.06 18.46
C TYR A 637 1.97 28.99 17.30
N VAL A 638 2.21 30.12 16.61
CA VAL A 638 3.18 30.20 15.51
C VAL A 638 4.59 29.83 15.98
N GLU A 639 5.00 30.24 17.19
CA GLU A 639 6.31 29.89 17.77
C GLU A 639 6.44 28.36 17.98
N HIS A 640 5.39 27.70 18.48
CA HIS A 640 5.39 26.25 18.68
C HIS A 640 5.47 25.49 17.35
N VAL A 641 4.71 25.92 16.32
CA VAL A 641 4.80 25.33 14.97
C VAL A 641 6.19 25.53 14.38
N THR A 642 6.75 26.75 14.51
CA THR A 642 8.10 27.08 14.02
C THR A 642 9.14 26.16 14.63
N LYS A 643 9.10 26.00 15.96
CA LYS A 643 10.03 25.13 16.68
C LYS A 643 9.92 23.67 16.23
N ALA A 644 8.69 23.15 16.10
CA ALA A 644 8.47 21.78 15.65
C ALA A 644 8.99 21.55 14.22
N ALA A 645 8.70 22.47 13.30
CA ALA A 645 9.12 22.37 11.91
C ALA A 645 10.66 22.42 11.77
N GLN A 646 11.32 23.36 12.46
CA GLN A 646 12.78 23.48 12.46
C GLN A 646 13.48 22.27 13.09
N GLN A 647 12.87 21.68 14.13
CA GLN A 647 13.39 20.43 14.70
C GLN A 647 13.35 19.30 13.66
N LEU A 648 12.22 19.11 12.98
CA LEU A 648 12.08 18.08 11.94
C LEU A 648 13.02 18.32 10.75
N GLU A 649 13.32 19.57 10.39
CA GLU A 649 14.36 19.90 9.41
C GLU A 649 15.74 19.40 9.85
N SER A 650 16.12 19.68 11.10
CA SER A 650 17.40 19.23 11.66
C SER A 650 17.51 17.70 11.75
N GLU A 651 16.37 17.03 11.94
CA GLU A 651 16.23 15.57 11.94
C GLU A 651 16.05 14.98 10.51
N ARG A 652 16.06 15.83 9.47
CA ARG A 652 15.88 15.49 8.05
C ARG A 652 14.53 14.84 7.69
N PHE A 653 13.48 15.17 8.44
CA PHE A 653 12.08 14.80 8.16
C PHE A 653 11.29 15.92 7.49
N LEU A 654 11.84 17.13 7.36
CA LEU A 654 11.28 18.21 6.53
C LEU A 654 12.38 18.87 5.70
N LEU A 655 12.01 19.33 4.50
CA LEU A 655 12.87 20.18 3.69
C LEU A 655 12.71 21.65 4.10
N PRO A 656 13.71 22.52 3.84
CA PRO A 656 13.63 23.94 4.21
C PRO A 656 12.38 24.65 3.64
N ALA A 657 11.97 24.30 2.42
CA ALA A 657 10.76 24.85 1.81
C ALA A 657 9.48 24.43 2.55
N ASP A 658 9.42 23.20 3.05
CA ASP A 658 8.30 22.68 3.83
C ASP A 658 8.22 23.35 5.21
N VAL A 659 9.37 23.60 5.85
CA VAL A 659 9.44 24.38 7.10
C VAL A 659 8.80 25.75 6.92
N GLN A 660 9.19 26.47 5.85
CA GLN A 660 8.64 27.79 5.58
C GLN A 660 7.14 27.73 5.31
N LYS A 661 6.66 26.71 4.59
CA LYS A 661 5.24 26.50 4.34
C LYS A 661 4.45 26.31 5.65
N TYR A 662 4.92 25.45 6.56
CA TYR A 662 4.27 25.27 7.86
C TYR A 662 4.21 26.56 8.69
N ILE A 663 5.29 27.34 8.70
CA ILE A 663 5.33 28.63 9.41
C ILE A 663 4.32 29.61 8.81
N GLN A 664 4.26 29.70 7.48
CA GLN A 664 3.33 30.59 6.77
C GLN A 664 1.86 30.18 6.99
N GLU A 665 1.57 28.88 6.95
CA GLU A 665 0.23 28.35 7.21
C GLU A 665 -0.20 28.62 8.66
N ALA A 666 0.71 28.48 9.63
CA ALA A 666 0.43 28.83 11.02
C ALA A 666 0.16 30.33 11.19
N GLN A 667 0.97 31.20 10.56
CA GLN A 667 0.78 32.65 10.56
C GLN A 667 -0.53 33.10 9.90
N ALA A 668 -0.99 32.37 8.88
CA ALA A 668 -2.23 32.64 8.17
C ALA A 668 -3.47 32.04 8.86
N SER A 669 -3.27 31.17 9.86
CA SER A 669 -4.36 30.50 10.57
C SER A 669 -5.16 31.46 11.46
N ASN A 670 -6.34 31.03 11.90
CA ASN A 670 -7.19 31.76 12.83
C ASN A 670 -7.06 31.28 14.29
N VAL A 671 -6.06 30.46 14.60
CA VAL A 671 -5.86 29.91 15.95
C VAL A 671 -5.59 31.05 16.94
N LEU A 672 -6.49 31.25 17.90
CA LEU A 672 -6.41 32.33 18.91
C LEU A 672 -6.31 33.75 18.31
N LEU A 673 -6.89 33.97 17.12
CA LEU A 673 -7.16 35.34 16.65
C LEU A 673 -8.43 35.90 17.33
N PRO A 674 -8.49 37.23 17.58
CA PRO A 674 -9.61 37.88 18.26
C PRO A 674 -10.97 37.77 17.56
#